data_AF-F9ED08-F1
#
_entry.id   AF-F9ED08-F1
#
_cell.length_a   1.000
_cell.length_b   1.000
_cell.length_c   1.000
_cell.angle_alpha   90.00
_cell.angle_beta   90.00
_cell.angle_gamma   90.00
#
_symmetry.space_group_name_H-M   'P 1'
#
loop_
_entity.id
_entity.type
_entity.pdbx_description
1 polymer ?
#
loop_
_entity_poly.entity_id
_entity_poly.type
_entity_poly.pdbx_seq_one_letter_code
_entity_poly.pdbx_strand_id
1 'polypeptide(L)'
;MNSSPTTPATTTSANSAIALRLELLGAPVPDHAARSDFDRETDRLVAPILARQRELTRRLANRPCAADRRIQAFLDSYLDGAAAQPRLPASTFVLDQPGLARALSLPVDATSFTSDYVESYKVLSGVLHNPRNDRRTTAGVFHVAEGGLPIPDDKKAVPRDVFARVLAAAVDAPDNLMTLPWASNQPEPARCFVSLLLRPVVVPEVPGFSAERRMEIRFIAPGGLVSNLDFVEGIFGNGGDPYLPENDASLAPESWTGHTGCVILAPHLTTLTKKELGLPRFEDATERQRRDGMCFKDEAELYNDGKAFKLVARDERGVIVTIIADNYYGYCKKEVKTQIGYSANLFGCVEEEHSGGALAYPRYNLGQEYTDAHTPANATVERVLERNQGRFQARADGSAVKTDDDTIVLVPGGAHFSMRTQTITWARADGGEASIPLLVGEVYVTPSGYRIHAKHREGDATQWHLVGTAPWATQAHKPATVSGGGKSEISKSLLDAFVFGEAYVGDVDADFDAVQKILDGDYTHRFVDKANESAHHRSILSERRSLGSVIKLLTPSSMYTAEYNDFLASIPAHVKELIFIIKRYYQPSWGSDWRSHFSVGVVNGRKSNQLRLDGETVKVNMLRVGFEDDGAWRLLSLRPDFSPAAKVQTEDDITASIVAPGGSAATAGASASRKFVTNCESLLFQRPDDAIVRGYDKQTEKDMSGESDTDLFISNFQPLTPDDARAMVADAPGLSRFTEPMQNLVRRAAALPEADDPRQEIYWTSTANPRLVGGAPTKNPRYLQIRPDIAHPEDVALADLSSHLYRNTPLTEPARHSVDVVAAGRRNNPPEPGVPALCAYNPLHYMEPPELFMEFISSMTGKSPSTTGAGSEGALTKSPFNALPPVYDLNASLLSYALGGYDGWLSSAGYIGPKVKVAHDISLLVPEIFSRMTPRERDARTLIEAGFLQRLEDFDYEGRRIEASRLGYRMNEAFAATYFGRIFLHPDVVFTEEMLRPELQDPGIFADSVEVIVATHQTVAKHYVDDGSIQWAVPPLRALLEIMYSGRSAEGWTLASPEFRALFERENILASDWYAARVDAKVERDRKQAEASIRALTRFTTTQGNDEVTTRLDIEGRLSAARAWLDRVASPAYRAHLVGTLGLQPALAEGAPIDVA
;
A
#
# COMPACT_ATOMS: atom_id res chain seq x y z
N MET A 1 0.08 15.43 17.52
CA MET A 1 -0.14 16.81 18.02
C MET A 1 -1.15 17.45 17.09
N ASN A 2 -2.33 17.77 17.61
CA ASN A 2 -3.45 18.30 16.83
C ASN A 2 -3.16 19.74 16.35
N SER A 3 -3.10 19.94 15.04
CA SER A 3 -3.15 21.27 14.43
C SER A 3 -4.61 21.72 14.34
N SER A 4 -4.98 22.71 15.15
CA SER A 4 -6.26 23.42 15.09
C SER A 4 -6.54 24.03 13.70
N PRO A 5 -7.81 24.25 13.34
CA PRO A 5 -8.21 24.76 12.03
C PRO A 5 -7.69 26.18 11.78
N THR A 6 -7.36 26.44 10.52
CA THR A 6 -6.86 27.71 9.98
C THR A 6 -7.87 28.84 10.22
N THR A 7 -7.61 29.61 11.27
CA THR A 7 -8.17 30.95 11.46
C THR A 7 -7.60 31.90 10.40
N PRO A 8 -8.31 32.98 10.00
CA PRO A 8 -7.83 33.97 9.02
C PRO A 8 -6.50 34.65 9.41
N ALA A 9 -6.04 34.49 10.66
CA ALA A 9 -4.71 34.88 11.12
C ALA A 9 -3.56 34.08 10.47
N THR A 10 -3.81 32.87 9.95
CA THR A 10 -2.77 31.97 9.40
C THR A 10 -2.34 32.30 7.96
N THR A 11 -3.26 32.76 7.10
CA THR A 11 -2.99 33.18 5.71
C THR A 11 -2.06 34.39 5.63
N THR A 12 -2.24 35.34 6.55
CA THR A 12 -1.45 36.56 6.70
C THR A 12 0.01 36.23 7.06
N SER A 13 0.22 35.20 7.89
CA SER A 13 1.55 34.72 8.29
C SER A 13 2.36 34.09 7.15
N ALA A 14 1.72 33.43 6.18
CA ALA A 14 2.42 32.73 5.09
C ALA A 14 3.00 33.70 4.05
N ASN A 15 2.25 34.74 3.68
CA ASN A 15 2.69 35.75 2.70
C ASN A 15 3.91 36.53 3.19
N SER A 16 3.94 36.92 4.47
CA SER A 16 5.09 37.59 5.08
C SER A 16 6.32 36.69 5.13
N ALA A 17 6.13 35.40 5.44
CA ALA A 17 7.19 34.40 5.40
C ALA A 17 7.79 34.21 3.99
N ILE A 18 6.95 34.24 2.95
CA ILE A 18 7.37 34.17 1.54
C ILE A 18 8.15 35.42 1.15
N ALA A 19 7.58 36.60 1.42
CA ALA A 19 8.21 37.88 1.10
C ALA A 19 9.60 38.02 1.72
N LEU A 20 9.73 37.71 3.02
CA LEU A 20 10.99 37.70 3.75
C LEU A 20 12.07 36.86 3.05
N ARG A 21 11.72 35.65 2.63
CA ARG A 21 12.64 34.73 1.95
C ARG A 21 13.04 35.22 0.56
N LEU A 22 12.10 35.82 -0.19
CA LEU A 22 12.42 36.47 -1.47
C LEU A 22 13.37 37.65 -1.27
N GLU A 23 13.17 38.49 -0.26
CA GLU A 23 14.07 39.62 0.05
C GLU A 23 15.48 39.15 0.45
N LEU A 24 15.59 38.05 1.20
CA LEU A 24 16.86 37.44 1.58
C LEU A 24 17.62 36.90 0.36
N LEU A 25 16.90 36.39 -0.64
CA LEU A 25 17.47 35.96 -1.93
C LEU A 25 17.77 37.12 -2.88
N GLY A 26 17.29 38.32 -2.57
CA GLY A 26 17.37 39.47 -3.46
C GLY A 26 16.44 39.38 -4.67
N ALA A 27 15.37 38.59 -4.58
CA ALA A 27 14.32 38.51 -5.60
C ALA A 27 13.34 39.69 -5.46
N PRO A 28 12.64 40.08 -6.56
CA PRO A 28 11.56 41.06 -6.49
C PRO A 28 10.45 40.62 -5.54
N VAL A 29 9.82 41.59 -4.87
CA VAL A 29 8.78 41.37 -3.88
C VAL A 29 7.64 42.36 -4.13
N PRO A 30 6.35 41.96 -4.00
CA PRO A 30 5.20 42.82 -4.24
C PRO A 30 5.26 44.12 -3.41
N ASP A 31 4.74 45.21 -3.98
CA ASP A 31 4.60 46.48 -3.27
C ASP A 31 3.67 46.29 -2.04
N HIS A 32 4.01 46.95 -0.94
CA HIS A 32 3.39 46.73 0.37
C HIS A 32 1.86 46.93 0.36
N ALA A 33 1.32 47.64 -0.63
CA ALA A 33 -0.11 47.91 -0.80
C ALA A 33 -1.00 46.66 -0.94
N ALA A 34 -0.46 45.51 -1.40
CA ALA A 34 -1.21 44.26 -1.53
C ALA A 34 -1.28 43.40 -0.24
N ARG A 35 -0.65 43.85 0.86
CA ARG A 35 -0.60 43.12 2.14
C ARG A 35 -1.52 43.72 3.20
N SER A 36 -1.86 42.93 4.22
CA SER A 36 -2.60 43.43 5.39
C SER A 36 -1.83 44.55 6.09
N ASP A 37 -2.51 45.45 6.80
CA ASP A 37 -1.85 46.56 7.49
C ASP A 37 -0.82 46.07 8.55
N PHE A 38 -1.07 44.91 9.16
CA PHE A 38 -0.18 44.27 10.13
C PHE A 38 1.13 43.75 9.51
N ASP A 39 1.07 43.16 8.31
CA ASP A 39 2.25 42.69 7.59
C ASP A 39 3.14 43.85 7.17
N ARG A 40 2.54 44.95 6.69
CA ARG A 40 3.28 46.15 6.30
C ARG A 40 4.04 46.77 7.48
N GLU A 41 3.47 46.73 8.68
CA GLU A 41 4.10 47.23 9.89
C GLU A 41 5.25 46.33 10.33
N THR A 42 5.06 45.01 10.31
CA THR A 42 6.08 44.01 10.64
C THR A 42 7.25 44.05 9.65
N ASP A 43 6.98 44.09 8.35
CA ASP A 43 8.00 44.15 7.30
C ASP A 43 8.83 45.44 7.41
N ARG A 44 8.18 46.59 7.67
CA ARG A 44 8.89 47.87 7.90
C ARG A 44 9.84 47.81 9.10
N LEU A 45 9.49 47.07 10.15
CA LEU A 45 10.31 46.94 11.35
C LEU A 45 11.51 45.99 11.15
N VAL A 46 11.36 44.94 10.33
CA VAL A 46 12.40 43.89 10.14
C VAL A 46 13.33 44.20 8.95
N ALA A 47 12.85 44.89 7.92
CA ALA A 47 13.59 45.26 6.72
C ALA A 47 15.01 45.85 6.94
N PRO A 48 15.27 46.79 7.89
CA PRO A 48 16.61 47.35 8.06
C PRO A 48 17.64 46.30 8.56
N ILE A 49 17.20 45.30 9.32
CA ILE A 49 18.05 44.22 9.81
C ILE A 49 18.40 43.26 8.66
N LEU A 50 17.44 42.96 7.80
CA LEU A 50 17.65 42.14 6.60
C LEU A 50 18.59 42.81 5.61
N ALA A 51 18.42 44.11 5.37
CA ALA A 51 19.32 44.89 4.53
C ALA A 51 20.76 44.88 5.07
N ARG A 52 20.94 45.02 6.40
CA ARG A 52 22.25 44.87 7.03
C ARG A 52 22.83 43.47 6.81
N GLN A 53 22.06 42.42 7.08
CA GLN A 53 22.52 41.04 6.90
C GLN A 53 22.92 40.78 5.44
N ARG A 54 22.15 41.29 4.47
CA ARG A 54 22.45 41.19 3.04
C ARG A 54 23.83 41.74 2.69
N GLU A 55 24.20 42.91 3.19
CA GLU A 55 25.54 43.48 2.96
C GLU A 55 26.65 42.66 3.64
N LEU A 56 26.35 41.96 4.73
CA LEU A 56 27.28 41.03 5.37
C LEU A 56 27.40 39.70 4.62
N THR A 57 26.32 39.20 4.00
CA THR A 57 26.35 37.95 3.22
C THR A 57 27.30 38.03 2.02
N ARG A 58 27.42 39.20 1.38
CA ARG A 58 28.33 39.45 0.25
C ARG A 58 29.81 39.31 0.59
N ARG A 59 30.17 39.21 1.89
CA ARG A 59 31.54 38.90 2.34
C ARG A 59 31.89 37.42 2.17
N LEU A 60 30.90 36.54 2.00
CA LEU A 60 31.05 35.11 1.78
C LEU A 60 30.65 34.78 0.35
N ALA A 61 31.40 33.90 -0.32
CA ALA A 61 30.93 33.30 -1.55
C ALA A 61 29.76 32.35 -1.26
N ASN A 62 28.81 32.22 -2.18
CA ASN A 62 27.71 31.26 -2.04
C ASN A 62 28.29 29.84 -1.90
N ARG A 63 28.01 29.20 -0.77
CA ARG A 63 28.39 27.82 -0.49
C ARG A 63 27.12 26.96 -0.54
N PRO A 64 27.07 25.87 -1.33
CA PRO A 64 25.92 24.98 -1.35
C PRO A 64 25.71 24.31 0.01
N CYS A 65 24.49 23.85 0.26
CA CYS A 65 24.17 23.06 1.44
C CYS A 65 24.93 21.71 1.44
N ALA A 66 24.92 20.98 2.55
CA ALA A 66 25.69 19.74 2.66
C ALA A 66 25.24 18.65 1.66
N ALA A 67 23.93 18.54 1.43
CA ALA A 67 23.37 17.61 0.45
C ALA A 67 23.77 17.99 -0.98
N ASP A 68 23.58 19.25 -1.38
CA ASP A 68 23.95 19.75 -2.71
C ASP A 68 25.46 19.65 -2.96
N ARG A 69 26.30 19.77 -1.92
CA ARG A 69 27.75 19.53 -1.99
C ARG A 69 28.07 18.08 -2.35
N ARG A 70 27.39 17.09 -1.74
CA ARG A 70 27.55 15.66 -2.07
C ARG A 70 27.10 15.37 -3.50
N ILE A 71 26.00 15.98 -3.93
CA ILE A 71 25.47 15.84 -5.29
C ILE A 71 26.44 16.44 -6.32
N GLN A 72 26.94 17.65 -6.08
CA GLN A 72 27.87 18.29 -7.00
C GLN A 72 29.20 17.54 -7.09
N ALA A 73 29.74 17.04 -5.97
CA ALA A 73 30.95 16.23 -5.98
C ALA A 73 30.80 14.93 -6.78
N PHE A 74 29.62 14.29 -6.70
CA PHE A 74 29.27 13.18 -7.58
C PHE A 74 29.27 13.60 -9.05
N LEU A 75 28.52 14.65 -9.39
CA LEU A 75 28.35 15.10 -10.78
C LEU A 75 29.67 15.52 -11.42
N ASP A 76 30.49 16.28 -10.70
CA ASP A 76 31.80 16.75 -11.18
C ASP A 76 32.73 15.56 -11.46
N SER A 77 32.75 14.56 -10.56
CA SER A 77 33.55 13.36 -10.76
C SER A 77 33.00 12.45 -11.86
N TYR A 78 31.68 12.26 -11.92
CA TYR A 78 31.01 11.41 -12.90
C TYR A 78 31.19 11.98 -14.33
N LEU A 79 31.15 13.30 -14.47
CA LEU A 79 31.27 14.03 -15.73
C LEU A 79 32.68 14.56 -16.00
N ASP A 80 33.69 14.09 -15.27
CA ASP A 80 35.06 14.48 -15.54
C ASP A 80 35.48 14.07 -16.96
N GLY A 81 36.02 15.03 -17.71
CA GLY A 81 36.32 14.90 -19.14
C GLY A 81 35.11 14.72 -20.08
N ALA A 82 33.87 14.91 -19.61
CA ALA A 82 32.68 14.92 -20.47
C ALA A 82 32.49 16.28 -21.17
N ALA A 83 31.50 16.36 -22.06
CA ALA A 83 31.19 17.57 -22.83
C ALA A 83 30.85 18.82 -21.98
N ALA A 84 30.38 18.64 -20.74
CA ALA A 84 30.11 19.72 -19.79
C ALA A 84 30.13 19.20 -18.35
N GLN A 85 30.32 20.11 -17.38
CA GLN A 85 30.20 19.85 -15.94
C GLN A 85 29.24 20.89 -15.33
N PRO A 86 27.91 20.70 -15.49
CA PRO A 86 26.93 21.67 -15.02
C PRO A 86 26.93 21.81 -13.50
N ARG A 87 26.62 23.01 -13.02
CA ARG A 87 26.45 23.29 -11.59
C ARG A 87 24.98 23.32 -11.21
N LEU A 88 24.65 22.76 -10.04
CA LEU A 88 23.33 22.94 -9.45
C LEU A 88 23.03 24.44 -9.20
N PRO A 89 21.75 24.86 -9.29
CA PRO A 89 21.37 26.24 -9.01
C PRO A 89 21.80 26.69 -7.61
N ALA A 90 22.68 27.69 -7.54
CA ALA A 90 23.29 28.14 -6.28
C ALA A 90 22.37 29.00 -5.39
N SER A 91 21.29 29.55 -5.96
CA SER A 91 20.35 30.43 -5.27
C SER A 91 18.93 29.92 -5.53
N THR A 92 18.40 29.18 -4.56
CA THR A 92 17.03 28.63 -4.61
C THR A 92 16.19 29.20 -3.49
N PHE A 93 14.89 29.34 -3.72
CA PHE A 93 13.90 29.51 -2.67
C PHE A 93 13.73 28.19 -1.93
N VAL A 94 14.36 28.10 -0.76
CA VAL A 94 14.29 26.91 0.10
C VAL A 94 12.93 26.88 0.80
N LEU A 95 12.27 25.73 0.70
CA LEU A 95 11.04 25.43 1.43
C LEU A 95 11.39 24.78 2.77
N ASP A 96 11.80 25.58 3.74
CA ASP A 96 12.24 25.10 5.06
C ASP A 96 11.09 24.80 6.04
N GLN A 97 9.85 25.17 5.68
CA GLN A 97 8.67 25.03 6.53
C GLN A 97 7.47 24.47 5.74
N PRO A 98 6.65 23.61 6.37
CA PRO A 98 5.44 23.08 5.76
C PRO A 98 4.41 24.15 5.44
N GLY A 99 3.78 24.00 4.27
CA GLY A 99 2.70 24.87 3.78
C GLY A 99 3.16 26.03 2.90
N LEU A 100 4.45 26.39 2.91
CA LEU A 100 4.97 27.45 2.03
C LEU A 100 4.80 27.10 0.55
N ALA A 101 5.05 25.85 0.18
CA ALA A 101 4.92 25.38 -1.21
C ALA A 101 3.49 25.56 -1.75
N ARG A 102 2.49 25.24 -0.94
CA ARG A 102 1.07 25.41 -1.27
C ARG A 102 0.71 26.88 -1.44
N ALA A 103 1.11 27.72 -0.49
CA ALA A 103 0.88 29.16 -0.58
C ALA A 103 1.56 29.78 -1.81
N LEU A 104 2.74 29.29 -2.21
CA LEU A 104 3.44 29.73 -3.41
C LEU A 104 2.77 29.30 -4.72
N SER A 105 1.87 28.31 -4.69
CA SER A 105 1.28 27.67 -5.87
C SER A 105 0.13 28.44 -6.51
N LEU A 106 -0.31 29.54 -5.89
CA LEU A 106 -1.35 30.44 -6.40
C LEU A 106 -0.90 31.90 -6.25
N PRO A 107 -1.34 32.83 -7.12
CA PRO A 107 -1.09 34.25 -6.98
C PRO A 107 -1.53 34.77 -5.62
N VAL A 108 -0.76 35.69 -5.05
CA VAL A 108 -1.07 36.32 -3.76
C VAL A 108 -2.44 36.99 -3.71
N ASP A 109 -2.95 37.41 -4.88
CA ASP A 109 -4.18 38.19 -5.08
C ASP A 109 -5.24 37.49 -5.96
N ALA A 110 -5.15 36.18 -6.18
CA ALA A 110 -6.11 35.43 -6.99
C ALA A 110 -6.31 33.98 -6.55
N THR A 111 -7.48 33.42 -6.88
CA THR A 111 -7.84 32.01 -6.60
C THR A 111 -7.51 31.06 -7.74
N SER A 112 -7.04 31.56 -8.89
CA SER A 112 -6.64 30.74 -10.05
C SER A 112 -5.30 31.16 -10.64
N PHE A 113 -4.60 30.20 -11.24
CA PHE A 113 -3.34 30.40 -11.97
C PHE A 113 -3.35 29.60 -13.26
N THR A 114 -2.71 30.13 -14.30
CA THR A 114 -2.58 29.43 -15.59
C THR A 114 -1.22 29.70 -16.21
N SER A 115 -0.61 28.65 -16.73
CA SER A 115 0.60 28.68 -17.56
C SER A 115 0.52 27.56 -18.60
N ASP A 116 1.48 27.49 -19.53
CA ASP A 116 1.58 26.37 -20.48
C ASP A 116 1.82 25.01 -19.80
N TYR A 117 2.17 25.02 -18.51
CA TYR A 117 2.58 23.83 -17.76
C TYR A 117 1.50 23.35 -16.79
N VAL A 118 0.73 24.26 -16.19
CA VAL A 118 -0.27 23.92 -15.16
C VAL A 118 -1.37 24.98 -15.05
N GLU A 119 -2.60 24.50 -14.86
CA GLU A 119 -3.75 25.26 -14.39
C GLU A 119 -3.99 24.92 -12.91
N SER A 120 -4.01 25.92 -12.02
CA SER A 120 -4.18 25.72 -10.58
C SER A 120 -5.35 26.55 -10.04
N TYR A 121 -6.05 26.01 -9.05
CA TYR A 121 -7.23 26.64 -8.45
C TYR A 121 -7.26 26.41 -6.94
N LYS A 122 -7.62 27.45 -6.17
CA LYS A 122 -8.11 27.26 -4.80
C LYS A 122 -9.52 26.72 -4.87
N VAL A 123 -9.77 25.58 -4.23
CA VAL A 123 -11.09 24.95 -4.22
C VAL A 123 -11.59 24.78 -2.79
N LEU A 124 -12.91 24.65 -2.60
CA LEU A 124 -13.50 24.44 -1.26
C LEU A 124 -12.92 23.25 -0.50
N SER A 125 -12.52 22.19 -1.21
CA SER A 125 -11.94 20.97 -0.61
C SER A 125 -10.41 21.01 -0.51
N GLY A 126 -9.74 22.10 -0.90
CA GLY A 126 -8.29 22.18 -0.89
C GLY A 126 -7.64 23.03 -1.98
N VAL A 127 -6.74 22.42 -2.76
CA VAL A 127 -6.12 22.97 -3.96
C VAL A 127 -6.24 21.98 -5.12
N LEU A 128 -6.59 22.47 -6.31
CA LEU A 128 -6.70 21.69 -7.53
C LEU A 128 -5.59 22.09 -8.50
N HIS A 129 -4.90 21.08 -9.05
CA HIS A 129 -3.91 21.29 -10.10
C HIS A 129 -4.12 20.36 -11.31
N ASN A 130 -4.24 20.96 -12.48
CA ASN A 130 -4.37 20.29 -13.76
C ASN A 130 -3.10 20.57 -14.60
N PRO A 131 -2.08 19.68 -14.56
CA PRO A 131 -0.86 19.85 -15.34
C PRO A 131 -1.14 19.63 -16.83
N ARG A 132 -0.23 20.07 -17.71
CA ARG A 132 -0.39 19.91 -19.18
C ARG A 132 -0.72 18.48 -19.58
N ASN A 133 0.04 17.50 -19.08
CA ASN A 133 -0.21 16.08 -19.29
C ASN A 133 -1.00 15.50 -18.12
N ASP A 134 -2.14 14.85 -18.41
CA ASP A 134 -3.06 14.34 -17.38
C ASP A 134 -2.65 12.97 -16.81
N ARG A 135 -1.65 12.31 -17.38
CA ARG A 135 -1.27 10.94 -17.00
C ARG A 135 0.21 10.65 -17.24
N ARG A 136 0.71 9.67 -16.48
CA ARG A 136 2.05 9.11 -16.66
C ARG A 136 2.08 8.12 -17.81
N THR A 137 3.20 8.13 -18.54
CA THR A 137 3.58 7.09 -19.52
C THR A 137 4.75 6.27 -18.96
N THR A 138 4.85 5.00 -19.35
CA THR A 138 5.99 4.11 -19.01
C THR A 138 6.82 3.71 -20.21
N ALA A 139 6.18 3.50 -21.36
CA ALA A 139 6.84 3.08 -22.60
C ALA A 139 7.88 4.12 -23.06
N GLY A 140 9.15 3.72 -23.08
CA GLY A 140 10.26 4.55 -23.58
C GLY A 140 10.54 5.80 -22.76
N VAL A 141 10.13 5.84 -21.48
CA VAL A 141 10.26 7.03 -20.61
C VAL A 141 11.51 6.99 -19.75
N PHE A 142 11.99 5.81 -19.36
CA PHE A 142 13.09 5.67 -18.40
C PHE A 142 14.43 5.52 -19.12
N HIS A 143 15.24 6.58 -19.05
CA HIS A 143 16.55 6.66 -19.64
C HIS A 143 17.64 6.62 -18.56
N VAL A 144 18.76 5.98 -18.85
CA VAL A 144 19.89 5.83 -17.92
C VAL A 144 21.20 6.20 -18.62
N ALA A 145 22.01 7.03 -17.97
CA ALA A 145 23.30 7.46 -18.49
C ALA A 145 24.36 6.36 -18.36
N GLU A 146 25.21 6.28 -19.38
CA GLU A 146 26.44 5.48 -19.39
C GLU A 146 27.50 6.10 -18.46
N GLY A 147 28.45 5.28 -18.01
CA GLY A 147 29.57 5.69 -17.14
C GLY A 147 29.36 5.43 -15.64
N GLY A 148 28.25 4.77 -15.27
CA GLY A 148 28.00 4.30 -13.90
C GLY A 148 27.74 2.80 -13.83
N LEU A 149 26.90 2.39 -12.88
CA LEU A 149 26.46 0.99 -12.76
C LEU A 149 25.79 0.49 -14.05
N PRO A 150 25.81 -0.84 -14.33
CA PRO A 150 25.26 -1.41 -15.56
C PRO A 150 23.83 -0.97 -15.86
N ILE A 151 23.52 -0.74 -17.14
CA ILE A 151 22.20 -0.29 -17.59
C ILE A 151 21.34 -1.54 -17.89
N PRO A 152 20.15 -1.67 -17.28
CA PRO A 152 19.25 -2.78 -17.61
C PRO A 152 18.84 -2.76 -19.09
N ASP A 153 18.66 -3.94 -19.69
CA ASP A 153 18.34 -4.05 -21.11
C ASP A 153 17.05 -3.30 -21.49
N ASP A 154 16.05 -3.27 -20.62
CA ASP A 154 14.75 -2.64 -20.87
C ASP A 154 14.77 -1.09 -20.82
N LYS A 155 15.88 -0.48 -20.38
CA LYS A 155 16.05 0.97 -20.31
C LYS A 155 16.69 1.52 -21.57
N LYS A 156 16.46 2.80 -21.86
CA LYS A 156 17.19 3.48 -22.94
C LYS A 156 18.56 3.95 -22.45
N ALA A 157 19.62 3.53 -23.12
CA ALA A 157 21.00 3.90 -22.79
C ALA A 157 21.34 5.29 -23.37
N VAL A 158 21.88 6.19 -22.56
CA VAL A 158 22.22 7.55 -22.96
C VAL A 158 23.71 7.80 -22.80
N PRO A 159 24.42 8.27 -23.85
CA PRO A 159 25.83 8.62 -23.72
C PRO A 159 26.07 9.67 -22.63
N ARG A 160 27.20 9.55 -21.92
CA ARG A 160 27.57 10.45 -20.82
C ARG A 160 27.61 11.93 -21.23
N ASP A 161 28.09 12.22 -22.44
CA ASP A 161 28.13 13.60 -22.97
C ASP A 161 26.74 14.16 -23.24
N VAL A 162 25.79 13.32 -23.65
CA VAL A 162 24.39 13.71 -23.86
C VAL A 162 23.73 14.01 -22.52
N PHE A 163 23.95 13.17 -21.49
CA PHE A 163 23.52 13.46 -20.13
C PHE A 163 24.01 14.83 -19.66
N ALA A 164 25.31 15.12 -19.85
CA ALA A 164 25.90 16.39 -19.42
C ALA A 164 25.21 17.61 -20.07
N ARG A 165 24.89 17.53 -21.38
CA ARG A 165 24.20 18.60 -22.10
C ARG A 165 22.73 18.74 -21.68
N VAL A 166 22.03 17.62 -21.47
CA VAL A 166 20.65 17.65 -20.95
C VAL A 166 20.61 18.24 -19.55
N LEU A 167 21.56 17.90 -18.67
CA LEU A 167 21.68 18.49 -17.34
C LEU A 167 21.99 19.99 -17.40
N ALA A 168 22.87 20.43 -18.32
CA ALA A 168 23.15 21.84 -18.53
C ALA A 168 21.88 22.61 -18.94
N ALA A 169 21.11 22.06 -19.88
CA ALA A 169 19.83 22.66 -20.30
C ALA A 169 18.76 22.61 -19.18
N ALA A 170 18.79 21.60 -18.31
CA ALA A 170 17.83 21.46 -17.22
C ALA A 170 17.94 22.58 -16.18
N VAL A 171 19.17 23.05 -15.92
CA VAL A 171 19.43 24.15 -14.97
C VAL A 171 19.31 25.55 -15.59
N ASP A 172 19.12 25.64 -16.90
CA ASP A 172 18.88 26.87 -17.67
C ASP A 172 17.41 26.92 -18.13
N ALA A 173 16.49 27.01 -17.17
CA ALA A 173 15.06 27.00 -17.43
C ALA A 173 14.53 28.37 -17.93
N PRO A 174 13.57 28.40 -18.87
CA PRO A 174 13.04 29.64 -19.43
C PRO A 174 12.25 30.45 -18.40
N ASP A 175 12.18 31.77 -18.61
CA ASP A 175 11.55 32.73 -17.69
C ASP A 175 10.11 32.39 -17.31
N ASN A 176 9.29 31.98 -18.28
CA ASN A 176 7.89 31.62 -18.04
C ASN A 176 7.72 30.42 -17.10
N LEU A 177 8.67 29.49 -17.11
CA LEU A 177 8.71 28.33 -16.23
C LEU A 177 9.29 28.67 -14.85
N MET A 178 10.16 29.68 -14.78
CA MET A 178 10.81 30.15 -13.56
C MET A 178 9.92 31.07 -12.70
N THR A 179 8.90 31.69 -13.27
CA THR A 179 7.99 32.60 -12.57
C THR A 179 7.20 31.89 -11.47
N LEU A 180 7.33 32.36 -10.22
CA LEU A 180 6.52 31.89 -9.11
C LEU A 180 5.04 32.29 -9.31
N PRO A 181 4.07 31.34 -9.19
CA PRO A 181 2.65 31.67 -9.28
C PRO A 181 2.24 32.80 -8.34
N TRP A 182 2.74 32.77 -7.09
CA TRP A 182 2.51 33.79 -6.06
C TRP A 182 2.79 35.24 -6.50
N ALA A 183 3.86 35.48 -7.24
CA ALA A 183 4.24 36.81 -7.72
C ALA A 183 3.86 37.07 -9.18
N SER A 184 3.13 36.16 -9.84
CA SER A 184 2.90 36.20 -11.29
C SER A 184 2.11 37.42 -11.77
N ASN A 185 1.23 37.98 -10.93
CA ASN A 185 0.44 39.17 -11.24
C ASN A 185 1.16 40.50 -10.94
N GLN A 186 2.40 40.46 -10.43
CA GLN A 186 3.14 41.66 -10.06
C GLN A 186 3.80 42.32 -11.28
N PRO A 187 4.10 43.63 -11.24
CA PRO A 187 4.81 44.30 -12.34
C PRO A 187 6.17 43.69 -12.65
N GLU A 188 6.89 43.23 -11.62
CA GLU A 188 8.14 42.48 -11.73
C GLU A 188 7.99 41.12 -11.03
N PRO A 189 7.54 40.07 -11.74
CA PRO A 189 7.36 38.75 -11.16
C PRO A 189 8.68 38.14 -10.69
N ALA A 190 8.68 37.57 -9.49
CA ALA A 190 9.82 36.83 -8.96
C ALA A 190 10.06 35.55 -9.78
N ARG A 191 11.32 35.33 -10.16
CA ARG A 191 11.78 34.17 -10.95
C ARG A 191 12.95 33.51 -10.22
N CYS A 192 12.78 32.28 -9.80
CA CYS A 192 13.82 31.51 -9.13
C CYS A 192 13.53 30.01 -9.19
N PHE A 193 14.56 29.19 -8.92
CA PHE A 193 14.34 27.80 -8.57
C PHE A 193 13.81 27.71 -7.14
N VAL A 194 12.89 26.80 -6.89
CA VAL A 194 12.46 26.37 -5.55
C VAL A 194 13.14 25.05 -5.21
N SER A 195 13.41 24.81 -3.92
CA SER A 195 13.99 23.54 -3.50
C SER A 195 13.46 23.02 -2.16
N LEU A 196 13.50 21.69 -2.00
CA LEU A 196 13.01 20.97 -0.84
C LEU A 196 13.99 19.87 -0.43
N LEU A 197 14.16 19.67 0.89
CA LEU A 197 14.84 18.52 1.44
C LEU A 197 13.79 17.50 1.89
N LEU A 198 13.92 16.25 1.43
CA LEU A 198 13.12 15.11 1.90
C LEU A 198 14.03 14.13 2.66
N ARG A 199 13.45 13.43 3.64
CA ARG A 199 14.10 12.31 4.35
C ARG A 199 13.25 11.03 4.28
N PRO A 200 13.05 10.42 3.10
CA PRO A 200 12.18 9.26 2.97
C PRO A 200 12.79 8.01 3.64
N VAL A 201 11.92 7.18 4.24
CA VAL A 201 12.31 5.94 4.91
C VAL A 201 12.81 4.91 3.91
N VAL A 202 13.87 4.18 4.30
CA VAL A 202 14.45 3.07 3.54
C VAL A 202 14.61 1.83 4.42
N VAL A 203 14.93 2.02 5.70
CA VAL A 203 15.10 0.93 6.67
C VAL A 203 14.04 1.09 7.76
N PRO A 204 13.09 0.15 7.90
CA PRO A 204 12.12 0.15 8.98
C PRO A 204 12.75 -0.03 10.36
N GLU A 205 12.12 0.56 11.38
CA GLU A 205 12.39 0.23 12.77
C GLU A 205 11.86 -1.17 13.12
N VAL A 206 12.71 -1.96 13.76
CA VAL A 206 12.37 -3.25 14.36
C VAL A 206 13.01 -3.29 15.76
N PRO A 207 12.20 -3.25 16.84
CA PRO A 207 12.71 -3.26 18.21
C PRO A 207 13.69 -4.40 18.47
N GLY A 208 14.86 -4.07 19.03
CA GLY A 208 15.92 -5.05 19.31
C GLY A 208 16.73 -5.52 18.09
N PHE A 209 16.50 -4.95 16.90
CA PHE A 209 17.20 -5.32 15.66
C PHE A 209 17.70 -4.10 14.86
N SER A 210 16.80 -3.21 14.42
CA SER A 210 17.14 -2.06 13.56
C SER A 210 16.48 -0.77 14.04
N ALA A 211 17.23 0.33 13.97
CA ALA A 211 16.68 1.68 14.02
C ALA A 211 16.16 2.09 12.64
N GLU A 212 15.16 2.98 12.60
CA GLU A 212 14.71 3.56 11.34
C GLU A 212 15.84 4.34 10.66
N ARG A 213 16.04 4.14 9.35
CA ARG A 213 16.99 4.92 8.57
C ARG A 213 16.37 5.47 7.30
N ARG A 214 16.74 6.71 7.00
CA ARG A 214 16.24 7.51 5.87
C ARG A 214 17.37 7.89 4.93
N MET A 215 17.13 7.91 3.62
CA MET A 215 18.04 8.64 2.73
C MET A 215 17.73 10.14 2.79
N GLU A 216 18.51 10.97 2.11
CA GLU A 216 18.16 12.37 1.84
C GLU A 216 17.92 12.58 0.35
N ILE A 217 16.91 13.37 -0.02
CA ILE A 217 16.65 13.75 -1.41
C ILE A 217 16.52 15.27 -1.50
N ARG A 218 17.20 15.86 -2.49
CA ARG A 218 17.06 17.26 -2.87
C ARG A 218 16.18 17.38 -4.10
N PHE A 219 14.98 17.91 -3.90
CA PHE A 219 14.06 18.25 -4.98
C PHE A 219 14.31 19.69 -5.43
N ILE A 220 14.55 19.90 -6.72
CA ILE A 220 14.80 21.19 -7.34
C ILE A 220 13.82 21.36 -8.50
N ALA A 221 13.13 22.48 -8.54
CA ALA A 221 12.21 22.79 -9.63
C ALA A 221 12.19 24.29 -9.93
N PRO A 222 11.92 24.70 -11.17
CA PRO A 222 11.55 26.07 -11.48
C PRO A 222 10.34 26.54 -10.67
N GLY A 223 10.28 27.83 -10.34
CA GLY A 223 9.22 28.39 -9.49
C GLY A 223 7.79 28.15 -9.99
N GLY A 224 7.58 28.08 -11.31
CA GLY A 224 6.28 27.78 -11.91
C GLY A 224 5.74 26.39 -11.58
N LEU A 225 6.60 25.48 -11.10
CA LEU A 225 6.27 24.10 -10.74
C LEU A 225 6.27 23.85 -9.22
N VAL A 226 6.14 24.90 -8.40
CA VAL A 226 6.16 24.76 -6.93
C VAL A 226 5.05 23.85 -6.38
N SER A 227 3.94 23.67 -7.11
CA SER A 227 2.89 22.67 -6.78
C SER A 227 3.43 21.23 -6.73
N ASN A 228 4.47 20.91 -7.49
CA ASN A 228 5.13 19.60 -7.42
C ASN A 228 5.88 19.40 -6.10
N LEU A 229 6.37 20.48 -5.48
CA LEU A 229 7.06 20.44 -4.19
C LEU A 229 6.04 20.32 -3.05
N ASP A 230 4.91 21.03 -3.10
CA ASP A 230 3.76 20.79 -2.19
C ASP A 230 3.33 19.32 -2.24
N PHE A 231 3.21 18.77 -3.45
CA PHE A 231 2.84 17.37 -3.65
C PHE A 231 3.78 16.38 -2.94
N VAL A 232 5.11 16.46 -3.16
CA VAL A 232 6.04 15.51 -2.53
C VAL A 232 6.28 15.81 -1.04
N GLU A 233 6.16 17.07 -0.62
CA GLU A 233 6.21 17.47 0.78
C GLU A 233 5.08 16.84 1.58
N GLY A 234 3.85 16.87 1.07
CA GLY A 234 2.71 16.23 1.73
C GLY A 234 2.88 14.72 1.89
N ILE A 235 3.46 14.05 0.90
CA ILE A 235 3.65 12.59 0.91
C ILE A 235 4.78 12.18 1.85
N PHE A 236 5.94 12.84 1.78
CA PHE A 236 7.19 12.38 2.42
C PHE A 236 7.68 13.26 3.59
N GLY A 237 6.98 14.36 3.87
CA GLY A 237 7.32 15.34 4.91
C GLY A 237 8.40 16.34 4.48
N ASN A 238 8.51 17.44 5.22
CA ASN A 238 9.54 18.45 5.04
C ASN A 238 10.78 18.14 5.90
N GLY A 239 11.95 18.07 5.29
CA GLY A 239 13.23 17.80 5.97
C GLY A 239 13.90 19.03 6.60
N GLY A 240 13.29 20.20 6.51
CA GLY A 240 13.78 21.48 7.02
C GLY A 240 14.79 22.16 6.08
N ASP A 241 15.40 23.24 6.58
CA ASP A 241 16.47 23.96 5.88
C ASP A 241 17.74 23.08 5.77
N PRO A 242 18.19 22.70 4.55
CA PRO A 242 19.36 21.86 4.35
C PRO A 242 20.69 22.54 4.68
N TYR A 243 20.71 23.87 4.90
CA TYR A 243 21.92 24.59 5.29
C TYR A 243 22.24 24.45 6.78
N LEU A 244 21.29 23.99 7.60
CA LEU A 244 21.47 23.79 9.04
C LEU A 244 22.16 22.45 9.34
N PRO A 245 23.18 22.42 10.23
CA PRO A 245 23.82 21.18 10.68
C PRO A 245 22.85 20.15 11.29
N GLU A 246 21.75 20.59 11.88
CA GLU A 246 20.68 19.73 12.40
C GLU A 246 20.08 18.82 11.32
N ASN A 247 20.03 19.33 10.08
CA ASN A 247 19.39 18.65 8.95
C ASN A 247 20.41 18.00 8.00
N ASP A 248 21.73 18.17 8.23
CA ASP A 248 22.78 17.46 7.49
C ASP A 248 22.83 15.99 7.92
N ALA A 249 22.42 15.09 7.01
CA ALA A 249 22.35 13.67 7.28
C ALA A 249 23.69 13.06 7.74
N SER A 250 24.83 13.61 7.33
CA SER A 250 26.15 13.10 7.72
C SER A 250 26.49 13.30 9.21
N LEU A 251 25.82 14.25 9.88
CA LEU A 251 26.02 14.55 11.30
C LEU A 251 25.09 13.74 12.22
N ALA A 252 24.17 12.96 11.65
CA ALA A 252 23.31 12.02 12.37
C ALA A 252 23.40 10.62 11.73
N PRO A 253 24.58 9.97 11.74
CA PRO A 253 24.84 8.76 10.97
C PRO A 253 24.01 7.53 11.42
N GLU A 254 23.44 7.57 12.61
CA GLU A 254 22.62 6.48 13.16
C GLU A 254 21.27 6.31 12.46
N SER A 255 20.74 7.38 11.83
CA SER A 255 19.39 7.41 11.25
C SER A 255 19.37 7.65 9.74
N TRP A 256 20.53 7.52 9.06
CA TRP A 256 20.58 7.60 7.60
C TRP A 256 21.25 6.39 6.95
N THR A 257 21.01 6.24 5.65
CA THR A 257 21.55 5.12 4.85
C THR A 257 22.94 5.38 4.29
N GLY A 258 23.41 6.64 4.30
CA GLY A 258 24.63 7.06 3.60
C GLY A 258 24.41 7.45 2.14
N HIS A 259 23.15 7.57 1.69
CA HIS A 259 22.81 7.82 0.28
C HIS A 259 22.10 9.16 0.10
N THR A 260 22.39 9.81 -1.02
CA THR A 260 21.84 11.13 -1.38
C THR A 260 21.18 11.06 -2.76
N GLY A 261 20.00 11.65 -2.88
CA GLY A 261 19.24 11.75 -4.11
C GLY A 261 19.07 13.19 -4.59
N CYS A 262 18.93 13.36 -5.90
CA CYS A 262 18.59 14.64 -6.53
C CYS A 262 17.52 14.44 -7.59
N VAL A 263 16.51 15.30 -7.59
CA VAL A 263 15.48 15.36 -8.64
C VAL A 263 15.39 16.78 -9.18
N ILE A 264 15.43 16.93 -10.50
CA ILE A 264 15.32 18.20 -11.21
C ILE A 264 14.14 18.15 -12.17
N LEU A 265 13.14 19.02 -12.00
CA LEU A 265 12.02 19.14 -12.95
C LEU A 265 12.37 20.11 -14.08
N ALA A 266 12.23 19.67 -15.33
CA ALA A 266 12.64 20.43 -16.51
C ALA A 266 11.79 20.07 -17.75
N PRO A 267 10.47 20.36 -17.76
CA PRO A 267 9.57 20.01 -18.87
C PRO A 267 9.94 20.64 -20.22
N HIS A 268 10.70 21.74 -20.22
CA HIS A 268 11.17 22.41 -21.45
C HIS A 268 12.11 21.55 -22.29
N LEU A 269 12.74 20.52 -21.70
CA LEU A 269 13.68 19.62 -22.38
C LEU A 269 13.06 18.78 -23.51
N THR A 270 11.74 18.66 -23.54
CA THR A 270 11.01 17.96 -24.63
C THR A 270 11.11 18.68 -25.98
N THR A 271 11.66 19.89 -26.01
CA THR A 271 11.86 20.69 -27.22
C THR A 271 13.25 20.56 -27.83
N LEU A 272 14.19 19.90 -27.14
CA LEU A 272 15.56 19.77 -27.61
C LEU A 272 15.67 18.73 -28.73
N THR A 273 16.53 19.00 -29.71
CA THR A 273 16.79 18.03 -30.81
C THR A 273 17.79 16.96 -30.39
N LYS A 274 17.72 15.78 -31.01
CA LYS A 274 18.73 14.72 -30.83
C LYS A 274 20.11 15.20 -31.28
N LYS A 275 20.18 15.98 -32.37
CA LYS A 275 21.42 16.49 -32.96
C LYS A 275 22.13 17.49 -32.05
N GLU A 276 21.44 18.48 -31.51
CA GLU A 276 22.08 19.52 -30.66
C GLU A 276 22.62 18.95 -29.34
N LEU A 277 22.01 17.85 -28.85
CA LEU A 277 22.50 17.10 -27.71
C LEU A 277 23.72 16.22 -28.04
N GLY A 278 24.08 16.09 -29.31
CA GLY A 278 25.24 15.35 -29.78
C GLY A 278 25.01 13.85 -29.95
N LEU A 279 23.77 13.40 -30.15
CA LEU A 279 23.50 12.01 -30.56
C LEU A 279 24.02 11.75 -31.99
N PRO A 280 24.36 10.50 -32.35
CA PRO A 280 24.86 10.18 -33.68
C PRO A 280 23.75 10.20 -34.74
N ARG A 281 24.14 10.33 -36.01
CA ARG A 281 23.25 10.01 -37.13
C ARG A 281 22.94 8.51 -37.14
N PHE A 282 21.81 8.13 -37.72
CA PHE A 282 21.33 6.74 -37.74
C PHE A 282 22.36 5.77 -38.34
N GLU A 283 23.10 6.20 -39.36
CA GLU A 283 24.12 5.41 -40.05
C GLU A 283 25.31 5.08 -39.13
N ASP A 284 25.66 6.00 -38.22
CA ASP A 284 26.77 5.88 -37.27
C ASP A 284 26.35 5.25 -35.93
N ALA A 285 25.05 5.00 -35.75
CA ALA A 285 24.49 4.47 -34.52
C ALA A 285 24.61 2.94 -34.42
N THR A 286 24.89 2.46 -33.21
CA THR A 286 24.81 1.02 -32.87
C THR A 286 23.37 0.52 -32.93
N GLU A 287 23.18 -0.81 -33.02
CA GLU A 287 21.83 -1.41 -32.97
C GLU A 287 21.07 -1.05 -31.68
N ARG A 288 21.77 -0.96 -30.54
CA ARG A 288 21.20 -0.51 -29.27
C ARG A 288 20.70 0.93 -29.36
N GLN A 289 21.52 1.84 -29.90
CA GLN A 289 21.11 3.24 -30.09
C GLN A 289 19.90 3.37 -31.04
N ARG A 290 19.87 2.58 -32.11
CA ARG A 290 18.73 2.53 -33.03
C ARG A 290 17.46 2.04 -32.36
N ARG A 291 17.55 0.95 -31.58
CA ARG A 291 16.45 0.40 -30.78
C ARG A 291 15.90 1.42 -29.77
N ASP A 292 16.79 2.14 -29.11
CA ASP A 292 16.44 3.10 -28.06
C ASP A 292 15.97 4.46 -28.62
N GLY A 293 16.12 4.68 -29.93
CA GLY A 293 15.86 5.97 -30.59
C GLY A 293 16.91 7.04 -30.25
N MET A 294 18.10 6.62 -29.82
CA MET A 294 19.26 7.46 -29.44
C MET A 294 20.16 7.76 -30.63
N CYS A 295 19.52 8.09 -31.75
CA CYS A 295 20.13 8.53 -33.01
C CYS A 295 19.07 9.26 -33.83
N PHE A 296 19.49 9.99 -34.86
CA PHE A 296 18.56 10.73 -35.74
C PHE A 296 18.82 10.47 -37.22
N LYS A 297 17.74 10.47 -38.02
CA LYS A 297 17.80 10.49 -39.49
C LYS A 297 17.63 11.92 -40.00
N ASP A 298 16.69 12.65 -39.41
CA ASP A 298 16.46 14.07 -39.67
C ASP A 298 17.04 14.92 -38.52
N GLU A 299 17.68 16.04 -38.87
CA GLU A 299 18.31 16.95 -37.90
C GLU A 299 17.29 17.61 -36.96
N ALA A 300 16.02 17.70 -37.36
CA ALA A 300 14.93 18.25 -36.57
C ALA A 300 14.28 17.24 -35.62
N GLU A 301 14.73 15.99 -35.58
CA GLU A 301 14.17 14.99 -34.66
C GLU A 301 14.36 15.42 -33.20
N LEU A 302 13.25 15.57 -32.48
CA LEU A 302 13.24 15.88 -31.06
C LEU A 302 13.73 14.70 -30.23
N TYR A 303 14.43 15.00 -29.14
CA TYR A 303 14.81 14.00 -28.16
C TYR A 303 13.58 13.29 -27.61
N ASN A 304 13.63 11.96 -27.56
CA ASN A 304 12.49 11.11 -27.22
C ASN A 304 11.20 11.42 -28.00
N ASP A 305 11.34 11.89 -29.24
CA ASP A 305 10.23 12.25 -30.13
C ASP A 305 9.30 13.32 -29.51
N GLY A 306 9.85 14.21 -28.69
CA GLY A 306 9.12 15.28 -28.01
C GLY A 306 8.23 14.81 -26.86
N LYS A 307 8.40 13.57 -26.39
CA LYS A 307 7.60 12.98 -25.29
C LYS A 307 8.34 13.09 -23.96
N ALA A 308 7.56 13.07 -22.88
CA ALA A 308 8.06 13.01 -21.51
C ALA A 308 9.07 11.87 -21.32
N PHE A 309 10.15 12.16 -20.61
CA PHE A 309 11.16 11.18 -20.18
C PHE A 309 11.70 11.52 -18.80
N LYS A 310 12.37 10.57 -18.18
CA LYS A 310 13.25 10.80 -17.04
C LYS A 310 14.63 10.22 -17.34
N LEU A 311 15.67 10.91 -16.90
CA LEU A 311 17.06 10.62 -17.26
C LEU A 311 17.91 10.55 -16.00
N VAL A 312 18.46 9.37 -15.71
CA VAL A 312 19.13 9.05 -14.44
C VAL A 312 20.64 8.84 -14.61
N ALA A 313 21.44 9.42 -13.71
CA ALA A 313 22.83 9.06 -13.48
C ALA A 313 23.02 8.57 -12.03
N ARG A 314 23.75 7.47 -11.87
CA ARG A 314 23.99 6.78 -10.59
C ARG A 314 25.10 5.75 -10.72
N ASP A 315 25.79 5.46 -9.62
CA ASP A 315 26.76 4.36 -9.50
C ASP A 315 26.86 3.84 -8.05
N GLU A 316 27.89 3.06 -7.72
CA GLU A 316 28.07 2.45 -6.40
C GLU A 316 28.41 3.43 -5.26
N ARG A 317 28.67 4.71 -5.55
CA ARG A 317 29.08 5.71 -4.55
C ARG A 317 27.92 6.25 -3.69
N GLY A 318 26.69 5.86 -4.00
CA GLY A 318 25.53 6.18 -3.17
C GLY A 318 24.82 7.49 -3.52
N VAL A 319 25.09 8.09 -4.69
CA VAL A 319 24.36 9.26 -5.19
C VAL A 319 23.60 8.96 -6.48
N ILE A 320 22.33 9.39 -6.53
CA ILE A 320 21.45 9.23 -7.69
C ILE A 320 20.86 10.59 -8.10
N VAL A 321 21.02 10.95 -9.37
CA VAL A 321 20.54 12.23 -9.93
C VAL A 321 19.56 11.92 -11.06
N THR A 322 18.37 12.52 -11.00
CA THR A 322 17.34 12.34 -12.03
C THR A 322 16.78 13.65 -12.53
N ILE A 323 16.73 13.78 -13.86
CA ILE A 323 16.03 14.88 -14.55
C ILE A 323 14.69 14.35 -15.04
N ILE A 324 13.61 15.10 -14.82
CA ILE A 324 12.25 14.75 -15.28
C ILE A 324 11.77 15.82 -16.27
N ALA A 325 11.54 15.41 -17.52
CA ALA A 325 11.07 16.27 -18.61
C ALA A 325 9.54 16.26 -18.72
N ASP A 326 8.86 16.42 -17.59
CA ASP A 326 7.40 16.55 -17.46
C ASP A 326 7.08 17.05 -16.03
N ASN A 327 5.88 17.61 -15.81
CA ASN A 327 5.45 18.09 -14.50
C ASN A 327 4.24 17.35 -13.92
N TYR A 328 3.78 16.24 -14.53
CA TYR A 328 2.73 15.43 -13.90
C TYR A 328 3.23 14.81 -12.59
N TYR A 329 2.48 15.05 -11.51
CA TYR A 329 2.81 14.71 -10.12
C TYR A 329 3.19 13.23 -9.91
N GLY A 330 2.60 12.31 -10.69
CA GLY A 330 2.90 10.89 -10.60
C GLY A 330 4.36 10.55 -10.91
N TYR A 331 5.07 11.35 -11.72
CA TYR A 331 6.51 11.18 -11.94
C TYR A 331 7.31 11.53 -10.68
N CYS A 332 6.97 12.61 -9.97
CA CYS A 332 7.64 13.03 -8.75
C CYS A 332 7.54 11.95 -7.66
N LYS A 333 6.34 11.44 -7.39
CA LYS A 333 6.12 10.34 -6.42
C LYS A 333 6.95 9.10 -6.79
N LYS A 334 6.91 8.69 -8.06
CA LYS A 334 7.59 7.47 -8.51
C LYS A 334 9.10 7.62 -8.66
N GLU A 335 9.61 8.85 -8.73
CA GLU A 335 11.06 9.07 -8.67
C GLU A 335 11.59 8.98 -7.24
N VAL A 336 10.85 9.45 -6.23
CA VAL A 336 11.18 9.15 -4.82
C VAL A 336 11.22 7.64 -4.60
N LYS A 337 10.23 6.89 -5.11
CA LYS A 337 10.24 5.41 -5.11
C LYS A 337 11.53 4.83 -5.72
N THR A 338 11.93 5.34 -6.88
CA THR A 338 13.13 4.88 -7.60
C THR A 338 14.40 5.09 -6.78
N GLN A 339 14.51 6.25 -6.12
CA GLN A 339 15.67 6.58 -5.29
C GLN A 339 15.69 5.80 -3.96
N ILE A 340 14.53 5.52 -3.36
CA ILE A 340 14.42 4.60 -2.22
C ILE A 340 14.89 3.20 -2.63
N GLY A 341 14.44 2.69 -3.79
CA GLY A 341 14.86 1.39 -4.32
C GLY A 341 16.37 1.29 -4.56
N TYR A 342 16.95 2.34 -5.15
CA TYR A 342 18.40 2.48 -5.27
C TYR A 342 19.11 2.43 -3.91
N SER A 343 18.64 3.21 -2.93
CA SER A 343 19.20 3.24 -1.58
C SER A 343 19.09 1.88 -0.88
N ALA A 344 17.96 1.17 -1.03
CA ALA A 344 17.75 -0.16 -0.47
C ALA A 344 18.75 -1.18 -1.04
N ASN A 345 18.94 -1.18 -2.37
CA ASN A 345 19.88 -2.07 -3.05
C ASN A 345 21.34 -1.87 -2.60
N LEU A 346 21.78 -0.62 -2.42
CA LEU A 346 23.12 -0.31 -1.92
C LEU A 346 23.26 -0.51 -0.40
N PHE A 347 22.16 -0.42 0.36
CA PHE A 347 22.19 -0.58 1.82
C PHE A 347 22.32 -2.05 2.24
N GLY A 348 21.61 -2.96 1.56
CA GLY A 348 21.51 -4.38 1.91
C GLY A 348 20.57 -4.66 3.10
N CYS A 349 20.19 -5.93 3.31
CA CYS A 349 19.22 -6.39 4.32
C CYS A 349 17.76 -5.92 4.16
N VAL A 350 17.49 -4.95 3.28
CA VAL A 350 16.18 -4.31 3.09
C VAL A 350 15.71 -4.40 1.65
N GLU A 351 14.41 -4.22 1.44
CA GLU A 351 13.78 -4.15 0.12
C GLU A 351 12.92 -2.89 0.02
N GLU A 352 12.90 -2.29 -1.17
CA GLU A 352 11.82 -1.37 -1.56
C GLU A 352 10.82 -2.16 -2.39
N GLU A 353 9.52 -2.01 -2.11
CA GLU A 353 8.49 -2.83 -2.72
C GLU A 353 7.32 -2.02 -3.26
N HIS A 354 6.76 -2.49 -4.36
CA HIS A 354 5.47 -2.03 -4.87
C HIS A 354 4.37 -2.96 -4.34
N SER A 355 3.92 -2.68 -3.12
CA SER A 355 3.06 -3.58 -2.35
C SER A 355 2.00 -2.83 -1.54
N GLY A 356 0.84 -3.47 -1.37
CA GLY A 356 -0.19 -3.09 -0.41
C GLY A 356 -0.24 -4.07 0.75
N GLY A 357 -0.88 -3.71 1.85
CA GLY A 357 -0.90 -4.58 3.03
C GLY A 357 -1.83 -4.09 4.13
N ALA A 358 -2.30 -5.03 4.94
CA ALA A 358 -3.15 -4.74 6.10
C ALA A 358 -2.94 -5.76 7.22
N LEU A 359 -3.00 -5.27 8.46
CA LEU A 359 -3.13 -6.07 9.67
C LEU A 359 -4.62 -6.30 9.94
N ALA A 360 -5.08 -7.54 9.75
CA ALA A 360 -6.49 -7.91 9.85
C ALA A 360 -6.80 -8.62 11.18
N TYR A 361 -7.77 -8.10 11.92
CA TYR A 361 -8.31 -8.67 13.14
C TYR A 361 -9.71 -9.25 12.88
N PRO A 362 -9.92 -10.57 12.98
CA PRO A 362 -11.22 -11.17 12.71
C PRO A 362 -12.34 -10.55 13.56
N ARG A 363 -13.47 -10.23 12.92
CA ARG A 363 -14.67 -9.74 13.61
C ARG A 363 -15.85 -10.70 13.48
N TYR A 364 -16.74 -10.58 14.46
CA TYR A 364 -17.93 -11.39 14.60
C TYR A 364 -19.14 -10.51 14.91
N ASN A 365 -20.28 -10.83 14.31
CA ASN A 365 -21.57 -10.31 14.74
C ASN A 365 -22.06 -11.18 15.91
N LEU A 366 -22.10 -10.60 17.10
CA LEU A 366 -22.43 -11.32 18.33
C LEU A 366 -23.93 -11.28 18.68
N GLY A 367 -24.74 -10.61 17.86
CA GLY A 367 -26.19 -10.49 18.08
C GLY A 367 -26.55 -9.52 19.21
N GLN A 368 -27.61 -9.85 19.95
CA GLN A 368 -28.14 -9.02 21.05
C GLN A 368 -27.56 -9.41 22.41
N GLU A 369 -27.11 -10.66 22.57
CA GLU A 369 -26.69 -11.26 23.84
C GLU A 369 -25.39 -12.05 23.60
N TYR A 370 -24.36 -11.84 24.42
CA TYR A 370 -23.07 -12.52 24.29
C TYR A 370 -22.39 -12.73 25.63
N THR A 371 -21.80 -13.89 25.86
CA THR A 371 -20.90 -14.13 27.01
C THR A 371 -19.50 -14.41 26.48
N ASP A 372 -18.50 -13.74 27.04
CA ASP A 372 -17.11 -14.00 26.68
C ASP A 372 -16.71 -15.45 26.99
N ALA A 373 -16.14 -16.12 25.98
CA ALA A 373 -15.61 -17.47 26.07
C ALA A 373 -14.19 -17.58 25.50
N HIS A 374 -13.57 -16.45 25.14
CA HIS A 374 -12.28 -16.40 24.44
C HIS A 374 -11.14 -15.97 25.36
N THR A 375 -11.43 -15.49 26.58
CA THR A 375 -10.41 -15.19 27.57
C THR A 375 -9.85 -16.47 28.20
N PRO A 376 -8.55 -16.76 28.09
CA PRO A 376 -7.94 -17.91 28.74
C PRO A 376 -7.90 -17.68 30.27
N ALA A 377 -7.99 -18.75 31.05
CA ALA A 377 -8.13 -18.68 32.51
C ALA A 377 -6.99 -17.91 33.23
N ASN A 378 -5.83 -17.77 32.60
CA ASN A 378 -4.67 -17.06 33.15
C ASN A 378 -4.59 -15.57 32.78
N ALA A 379 -5.50 -15.07 31.93
CA ALA A 379 -5.62 -13.66 31.58
C ALA A 379 -6.73 -13.03 32.44
N THR A 380 -6.37 -12.25 33.45
CA THR A 380 -7.31 -11.60 34.37
C THR A 380 -7.08 -10.09 34.41
N VAL A 381 -8.07 -9.34 34.89
CA VAL A 381 -7.97 -7.88 35.03
C VAL A 381 -6.78 -7.52 35.93
N GLU A 382 -6.62 -8.22 37.05
CA GLU A 382 -5.55 -7.99 38.02
C GLU A 382 -4.18 -8.11 37.37
N ARG A 383 -3.97 -9.16 36.56
CA ARG A 383 -2.71 -9.36 35.84
C ARG A 383 -2.43 -8.24 34.83
N VAL A 384 -3.46 -7.74 34.15
CA VAL A 384 -3.33 -6.60 33.23
C VAL A 384 -2.94 -5.34 34.00
N LEU A 385 -3.58 -5.07 35.15
CA LEU A 385 -3.27 -3.93 36.00
C LEU A 385 -1.85 -4.00 36.58
N GLU A 386 -1.44 -5.17 37.06
CA GLU A 386 -0.09 -5.42 37.59
C GLU A 386 1.00 -5.12 36.56
N ARG A 387 0.78 -5.49 35.29
CA ARG A 387 1.72 -5.25 34.19
C ARG A 387 1.69 -3.83 33.64
N ASN A 388 0.64 -3.06 33.93
CA ASN A 388 0.40 -1.75 33.32
C ASN A 388 0.08 -0.68 34.39
N GLN A 389 0.95 -0.55 35.39
CA GLN A 389 0.77 0.37 36.51
C GLN A 389 0.51 1.81 36.04
N GLY A 390 -0.57 2.43 36.53
CA GLY A 390 -0.94 3.81 36.19
C GLY A 390 -1.57 4.00 34.81
N ARG A 391 -1.69 2.95 33.99
CA ARG A 391 -2.36 3.02 32.66
C ARG A 391 -3.86 2.72 32.73
N PHE A 392 -4.31 2.14 33.84
CA PHE A 392 -5.71 1.85 34.09
C PHE A 392 -6.11 2.29 35.50
N GLN A 393 -7.34 2.76 35.63
CA GLN A 393 -8.00 3.04 36.90
C GLN A 393 -8.95 1.88 37.23
N ALA A 394 -8.59 1.09 38.23
CA ALA A 394 -9.44 0.01 38.72
C ALA A 394 -10.73 0.54 39.34
N ARG A 395 -11.85 -0.15 39.10
CA ARG A 395 -13.16 0.12 39.71
C ARG A 395 -13.51 -0.95 40.73
N ALA A 396 -14.34 -0.57 41.72
CA ALA A 396 -14.78 -1.47 42.78
C ALA A 396 -15.62 -2.67 42.29
N ASP A 397 -16.17 -2.56 41.07
CA ASP A 397 -16.98 -3.62 40.46
C ASP A 397 -16.18 -4.75 39.81
N GLY A 398 -14.86 -4.58 39.67
CA GLY A 398 -13.95 -5.53 39.01
C GLY A 398 -13.58 -5.14 37.57
N SER A 399 -14.17 -4.08 37.01
CA SER A 399 -13.71 -3.48 35.75
C SER A 399 -12.57 -2.47 35.97
N ALA A 400 -11.97 -1.99 34.89
CA ALA A 400 -11.03 -0.88 34.92
C ALA A 400 -11.18 -0.01 33.67
N VAL A 401 -10.77 1.25 33.74
CA VAL A 401 -10.83 2.20 32.63
C VAL A 401 -9.44 2.63 32.25
N LYS A 402 -9.16 2.81 30.96
CA LYS A 402 -7.87 3.31 30.49
C LYS A 402 -7.71 4.80 30.88
N THR A 403 -6.56 5.19 31.43
CA THR A 403 -6.41 6.51 32.07
C THR A 403 -6.31 7.69 31.11
N ASP A 404 -5.95 7.45 29.86
CA ASP A 404 -5.82 8.43 28.78
C ASP A 404 -6.96 8.36 27.75
N ASP A 405 -7.92 7.43 27.92
CA ASP A 405 -9.11 7.29 27.09
C ASP A 405 -10.22 6.57 27.89
N ASP A 406 -11.17 7.33 28.41
CA ASP A 406 -12.23 6.80 29.27
C ASP A 406 -13.31 6.02 28.52
N THR A 407 -13.29 6.05 27.18
CA THR A 407 -14.16 5.24 26.33
C THR A 407 -13.74 3.78 26.26
N ILE A 408 -12.53 3.45 26.73
CA ILE A 408 -11.98 2.09 26.75
C ILE A 408 -12.12 1.50 28.15
N VAL A 409 -12.97 0.46 28.26
CA VAL A 409 -13.30 -0.20 29.52
C VAL A 409 -12.83 -1.66 29.51
N LEU A 410 -11.86 -1.98 30.36
CA LEU A 410 -11.41 -3.33 30.63
C LEU A 410 -12.41 -4.05 31.54
N VAL A 411 -12.97 -5.17 31.09
CA VAL A 411 -13.93 -5.99 31.83
C VAL A 411 -13.38 -7.39 32.11
N PRO A 412 -13.85 -8.11 33.14
CA PRO A 412 -13.39 -9.48 33.43
C PRO A 412 -13.66 -10.47 32.29
N GLY A 413 -12.81 -11.50 32.20
CA GLY A 413 -13.09 -12.66 31.34
C GLY A 413 -14.37 -13.36 31.77
N GLY A 414 -15.18 -13.78 30.81
CA GLY A 414 -16.50 -14.39 31.09
C GLY A 414 -17.65 -13.40 31.32
N ALA A 415 -17.43 -12.09 31.13
CA ALA A 415 -18.50 -11.10 31.19
C ALA A 415 -19.61 -11.35 30.15
N HIS A 416 -20.85 -11.04 30.52
CA HIS A 416 -22.04 -11.14 29.68
C HIS A 416 -22.52 -9.75 29.23
N PHE A 417 -22.90 -9.62 27.97
CA PHE A 417 -23.23 -8.37 27.30
C PHE A 417 -24.65 -8.46 26.72
N SER A 418 -25.54 -7.55 27.13
CA SER A 418 -26.94 -7.54 26.69
C SER A 418 -27.33 -6.19 26.10
N MET A 419 -27.78 -6.20 24.85
CA MET A 419 -28.41 -5.06 24.19
C MET A 419 -29.84 -4.81 24.71
N ARG A 420 -30.49 -5.85 25.27
CA ARG A 420 -31.86 -5.77 25.79
C ARG A 420 -31.92 -4.98 27.08
N THR A 421 -31.03 -5.29 28.02
CA THR A 421 -30.92 -4.55 29.29
C THR A 421 -29.95 -3.37 29.19
N GLN A 422 -29.16 -3.29 28.11
CA GLN A 422 -28.08 -2.32 27.91
C GLN A 422 -27.06 -2.36 29.05
N THR A 423 -26.67 -3.57 29.45
CA THR A 423 -25.72 -3.80 30.54
C THR A 423 -24.69 -4.87 30.22
N ILE A 424 -23.58 -4.81 30.96
CA ILE A 424 -22.54 -5.84 31.00
C ILE A 424 -22.48 -6.38 32.42
N THR A 425 -22.62 -7.69 32.59
CA THR A 425 -22.71 -8.35 33.90
C THR A 425 -21.67 -9.46 34.09
N TRP A 426 -21.24 -9.68 35.33
CA TRP A 426 -20.39 -10.81 35.72
C TRP A 426 -20.54 -11.16 37.20
N ALA A 427 -20.26 -12.41 37.55
CA ALA A 427 -20.21 -12.85 38.94
C ALA A 427 -18.95 -12.32 39.62
N ARG A 428 -19.10 -11.78 40.83
CA ARG A 428 -18.00 -11.36 41.70
C ARG A 428 -17.59 -12.50 42.63
N ALA A 429 -16.34 -12.44 43.10
CA ALA A 429 -15.79 -13.42 44.04
C ALA A 429 -16.50 -13.43 45.42
N ASP A 430 -17.17 -12.33 45.79
CA ASP A 430 -17.98 -12.21 47.00
C ASP A 430 -19.39 -12.81 46.88
N GLY A 431 -19.74 -13.39 45.72
CA GLY A 431 -21.05 -13.97 45.43
C GLY A 431 -22.09 -12.98 44.92
N GLY A 432 -21.75 -11.69 44.77
CA GLY A 432 -22.61 -10.69 44.13
C GLY A 432 -22.51 -10.70 42.60
N GLU A 433 -23.45 -10.02 41.93
CA GLU A 433 -23.38 -9.73 40.49
C GLU A 433 -22.96 -8.28 40.27
N ALA A 434 -21.93 -8.06 39.45
CA ALA A 434 -21.58 -6.73 38.97
C ALA A 434 -22.41 -6.40 37.72
N SER A 435 -22.75 -5.13 37.55
CA SER A 435 -23.38 -4.64 36.32
C SER A 435 -22.88 -3.24 36.01
N ILE A 436 -22.44 -3.02 34.77
CA ILE A 436 -22.13 -1.68 34.23
C ILE A 436 -22.98 -1.42 32.98
N PRO A 437 -23.17 -0.15 32.57
CA PRO A 437 -23.87 0.17 31.32
C PRO A 437 -23.15 -0.37 30.09
N LEU A 438 -23.91 -0.73 29.05
CA LEU A 438 -23.43 -1.02 27.70
C LEU A 438 -23.83 0.14 26.79
N LEU A 439 -22.86 0.95 26.38
CA LEU A 439 -23.06 2.22 25.70
C LEU A 439 -22.47 2.21 24.28
N VAL A 440 -23.11 2.96 23.40
CA VAL A 440 -22.56 3.29 22.08
C VAL A 440 -21.47 4.34 22.25
N GLY A 441 -20.33 4.16 21.57
CA GLY A 441 -19.16 5.03 21.70
C GLY A 441 -18.12 4.53 22.70
N GLU A 442 -18.44 3.53 23.53
CA GLU A 442 -17.47 2.82 24.36
C GLU A 442 -17.00 1.52 23.68
N VAL A 443 -15.76 1.12 23.99
CA VAL A 443 -15.18 -0.16 23.57
C VAL A 443 -14.80 -0.97 24.81
N TYR A 444 -15.47 -2.10 24.98
CA TYR A 444 -15.23 -3.02 26.08
C TYR A 444 -14.16 -4.03 25.68
N VAL A 445 -13.11 -4.18 26.48
CA VAL A 445 -11.97 -5.05 26.19
C VAL A 445 -11.85 -6.08 27.31
N THR A 446 -11.71 -7.35 26.96
CA THR A 446 -11.43 -8.41 27.93
C THR A 446 -9.92 -8.50 28.21
N PRO A 447 -9.47 -9.21 29.26
CA PRO A 447 -8.05 -9.30 29.59
C PRO A 447 -7.21 -10.03 28.53
N SER A 448 -7.85 -10.74 27.60
CA SER A 448 -7.20 -11.38 26.45
C SER A 448 -6.95 -10.43 25.27
N GLY A 449 -7.52 -9.22 25.31
CA GLY A 449 -7.54 -8.27 24.19
C GLY A 449 -8.73 -8.43 23.25
N TYR A 450 -9.64 -9.38 23.49
CA TYR A 450 -10.89 -9.47 22.72
C TYR A 450 -11.79 -8.27 23.02
N ARG A 451 -12.22 -7.56 21.97
CA ARG A 451 -13.01 -6.32 22.07
C ARG A 451 -14.47 -6.55 21.74
N ILE A 452 -15.37 -5.80 22.39
CA ILE A 452 -16.81 -5.79 22.16
C ILE A 452 -17.28 -4.33 22.10
N HIS A 453 -18.06 -3.98 21.08
CA HIS A 453 -18.77 -2.69 20.98
C HIS A 453 -20.12 -2.88 20.28
N ALA A 454 -21.03 -1.94 20.46
CA ALA A 454 -22.31 -1.91 19.75
C ALA A 454 -22.21 -1.05 18.49
N LYS A 455 -22.80 -1.49 17.38
CA LYS A 455 -22.99 -0.67 16.18
C LYS A 455 -24.34 -0.93 15.53
N HIS A 456 -24.78 0.03 14.72
CA HIS A 456 -25.93 -0.18 13.86
C HIS A 456 -25.57 -1.12 12.68
N ARG A 457 -26.59 -1.72 12.09
CA ARG A 457 -26.47 -2.53 10.90
C ARG A 457 -26.15 -1.62 9.70
N GLU A 458 -25.30 -2.11 8.80
CA GLU A 458 -25.11 -1.42 7.52
C GLU A 458 -26.42 -1.44 6.71
N GLY A 459 -26.79 -0.30 6.12
CA GLY A 459 -28.02 -0.14 5.35
C GLY A 459 -29.31 0.05 6.17
N ASP A 460 -29.26 -0.11 7.50
CA ASP A 460 -30.39 0.17 8.40
C ASP A 460 -29.90 0.68 9.76
N ALA A 461 -29.97 2.00 9.96
CA ALA A 461 -29.52 2.66 11.18
C ALA A 461 -30.40 2.37 12.42
N THR A 462 -31.56 1.72 12.24
CA THR A 462 -32.50 1.45 13.33
C THR A 462 -32.24 0.11 14.04
N GLN A 463 -31.54 -0.82 13.38
CA GLN A 463 -31.18 -2.11 13.95
C GLN A 463 -29.74 -2.11 14.48
N TRP A 464 -29.57 -2.47 15.76
CA TRP A 464 -28.26 -2.48 16.43
C TRP A 464 -27.86 -3.89 16.85
N HIS A 465 -26.55 -4.17 16.92
CA HIS A 465 -26.02 -5.43 17.43
C HIS A 465 -24.60 -5.25 18.01
N LEU A 466 -24.13 -6.27 18.73
CA LEU A 466 -22.77 -6.36 19.25
C LEU A 466 -21.79 -6.84 18.16
N VAL A 467 -20.58 -6.31 18.18
CA VAL A 467 -19.46 -6.73 17.34
C VAL A 467 -18.27 -7.12 18.20
N GLY A 468 -17.83 -8.36 18.04
CA GLY A 468 -16.61 -8.89 18.65
C GLY A 468 -15.42 -8.69 17.73
N THR A 469 -14.27 -8.27 18.26
CA THR A 469 -13.00 -8.23 17.53
C THR A 469 -11.95 -9.06 18.25
N ALA A 470 -11.49 -10.13 17.60
CA ALA A 470 -10.48 -11.00 18.14
C ALA A 470 -9.07 -10.38 18.05
N PRO A 471 -8.17 -10.61 19.02
CA PRO A 471 -6.86 -9.99 19.06
C PRO A 471 -5.77 -10.74 18.28
N TRP A 472 -6.01 -11.99 17.86
CA TRP A 472 -5.08 -12.78 17.05
C TRP A 472 -5.09 -12.32 15.59
N ALA A 473 -4.38 -11.22 15.32
CA ALA A 473 -4.31 -10.63 13.99
C ALA A 473 -3.53 -11.50 12.98
N THR A 474 -3.73 -11.20 11.70
CA THR A 474 -2.88 -11.67 10.59
C THR A 474 -2.48 -10.48 9.73
N GLN A 475 -1.19 -10.30 9.52
CA GLN A 475 -0.67 -9.30 8.60
C GLN A 475 -0.54 -9.87 7.19
N ALA A 476 -1.37 -9.40 6.27
CA ALA A 476 -1.33 -9.74 4.86
C ALA A 476 -0.50 -8.71 4.08
N HIS A 477 0.40 -9.20 3.24
CA HIS A 477 1.27 -8.43 2.36
C HIS A 477 1.01 -8.82 0.91
N LYS A 478 0.78 -7.85 0.03
CA LYS A 478 0.40 -8.04 -1.39
C LYS A 478 1.40 -7.34 -2.32
N PRO A 479 2.57 -7.96 -2.58
CA PRO A 479 3.62 -7.40 -3.42
C PRO A 479 3.42 -7.74 -4.91
N ALA A 480 4.29 -7.18 -5.75
CA ALA A 480 4.50 -7.57 -7.16
C ALA A 480 3.19 -7.77 -7.95
N THR A 481 2.21 -6.91 -7.70
CA THR A 481 0.85 -7.03 -8.23
C THR A 481 0.66 -6.02 -9.35
N VAL A 482 0.52 -6.51 -10.58
CA VAL A 482 0.35 -5.67 -11.78
C VAL A 482 -0.87 -4.75 -11.69
N SER A 483 -0.90 -3.70 -12.51
CA SER A 483 -2.03 -2.77 -12.55
C SER A 483 -3.36 -3.48 -12.86
N GLY A 484 -4.27 -3.45 -11.89
CA GLY A 484 -5.58 -4.12 -11.92
C GLY A 484 -5.57 -5.53 -11.31
N GLY A 485 -4.48 -5.95 -10.67
CA GLY A 485 -4.43 -7.15 -9.80
C GLY A 485 -4.92 -6.89 -8.37
N GLY A 486 -5.36 -5.66 -8.07
CA GLY A 486 -6.01 -5.30 -6.80
C GLY A 486 -5.04 -5.19 -5.62
N LYS A 487 -3.91 -4.49 -5.79
CA LYS A 487 -2.91 -4.24 -4.73
C LYS A 487 -3.55 -3.58 -3.49
N SER A 488 -4.25 -2.45 -3.68
CA SER A 488 -4.85 -1.66 -2.60
C SER A 488 -6.14 -2.27 -2.04
N GLU A 489 -6.75 -3.25 -2.74
CA GLU A 489 -7.94 -3.97 -2.29
C GLU A 489 -7.70 -4.75 -0.98
N ILE A 490 -6.44 -5.13 -0.71
CA ILE A 490 -6.08 -5.84 0.52
C ILE A 490 -6.46 -5.03 1.78
N SER A 491 -6.35 -3.69 1.71
CA SER A 491 -6.70 -2.77 2.81
C SER A 491 -8.07 -2.11 2.67
N LYS A 492 -8.72 -2.15 1.49
CA LYS A 492 -10.04 -1.51 1.27
C LYS A 492 -11.14 -2.13 2.14
N SER A 493 -12.10 -1.33 2.59
CA SER A 493 -13.23 -1.82 3.37
C SER A 493 -14.06 -2.84 2.60
N LEU A 494 -14.37 -3.97 3.23
CA LEU A 494 -15.30 -4.96 2.67
C LEU A 494 -16.77 -4.54 2.89
N LEU A 495 -17.05 -3.65 3.85
CA LEU A 495 -18.42 -3.22 4.17
C LEU A 495 -19.08 -2.53 2.98
N ASP A 496 -18.32 -1.80 2.16
CA ASP A 496 -18.83 -1.13 0.97
C ASP A 496 -19.27 -2.11 -0.14
N ALA A 497 -18.80 -3.36 -0.08
CA ALA A 497 -19.18 -4.42 -1.02
C ALA A 497 -20.42 -5.22 -0.57
N PHE A 498 -21.00 -4.90 0.60
CA PHE A 498 -22.16 -5.64 1.11
C PHE A 498 -23.41 -5.35 0.26
N VAL A 499 -24.13 -6.43 -0.05
CA VAL A 499 -25.47 -6.40 -0.63
C VAL A 499 -26.45 -6.94 0.42
N PHE A 500 -27.59 -6.27 0.60
CA PHE A 500 -28.60 -6.66 1.57
C PHE A 500 -29.72 -7.42 0.88
N GLY A 501 -29.73 -8.74 1.03
CA GLY A 501 -30.79 -9.61 0.56
C GLY A 501 -31.81 -9.94 1.64
N GLU A 502 -32.74 -10.84 1.31
CA GLU A 502 -33.68 -11.44 2.26
C GLU A 502 -33.43 -12.94 2.39
N ALA A 503 -33.85 -13.49 3.54
CA ALA A 503 -33.87 -14.93 3.73
C ALA A 503 -35.01 -15.57 2.92
N TYR A 504 -34.64 -16.49 2.02
CA TYR A 504 -35.57 -17.09 1.07
C TYR A 504 -36.45 -18.17 1.71
N VAL A 505 -37.75 -18.10 1.44
CA VAL A 505 -38.75 -19.12 1.76
C VAL A 505 -39.45 -19.50 0.47
N GLY A 506 -39.51 -20.78 0.13
CA GLY A 506 -40.27 -21.27 -1.01
C GLY A 506 -41.75 -21.38 -0.67
N ASP A 507 -42.09 -22.30 0.23
CA ASP A 507 -43.42 -22.44 0.83
C ASP A 507 -43.25 -22.53 2.35
N VAL A 508 -43.78 -21.53 3.07
CA VAL A 508 -43.52 -21.37 4.51
C VAL A 508 -43.94 -22.58 5.35
N ASP A 509 -45.02 -23.26 4.98
CA ASP A 509 -45.53 -24.38 5.78
C ASP A 509 -44.65 -25.61 5.54
N ALA A 510 -44.38 -25.95 4.27
CA ALA A 510 -43.53 -27.06 3.90
C ALA A 510 -42.07 -26.88 4.38
N ASP A 511 -41.54 -25.66 4.23
CA ASP A 511 -40.18 -25.33 4.64
C ASP A 511 -40.04 -25.40 6.16
N PHE A 512 -40.99 -24.85 6.94
CA PHE A 512 -40.92 -24.94 8.40
C PHE A 512 -41.15 -26.36 8.92
N ASP A 513 -41.96 -27.17 8.23
CA ASP A 513 -42.10 -28.60 8.55
C ASP A 513 -40.79 -29.36 8.31
N ALA A 514 -40.08 -29.04 7.22
CA ALA A 514 -38.75 -29.61 6.94
C ALA A 514 -37.72 -29.17 7.99
N VAL A 515 -37.71 -27.88 8.35
CA VAL A 515 -36.87 -27.34 9.43
C VAL A 515 -37.14 -28.07 10.74
N GLN A 516 -38.40 -28.21 11.14
CA GLN A 516 -38.77 -28.86 12.40
C GLN A 516 -38.23 -30.29 12.48
N LYS A 517 -38.38 -31.09 11.41
CA LYS A 517 -37.84 -32.46 11.34
C LYS A 517 -36.32 -32.49 11.55
N ILE A 518 -35.59 -31.51 11.01
CA ILE A 518 -34.13 -31.45 11.13
C ILE A 518 -33.73 -31.00 12.54
N LEU A 519 -34.46 -30.07 13.15
CA LEU A 519 -34.21 -29.61 14.53
C LEU A 519 -34.38 -30.73 15.57
N ASP A 520 -35.34 -31.62 15.33
CA ASP A 520 -35.67 -32.75 16.20
C ASP A 520 -34.82 -34.01 15.92
N GLY A 521 -33.99 -34.00 14.89
CA GLY A 521 -33.17 -35.15 14.48
C GLY A 521 -32.03 -35.49 15.44
N ASP A 522 -31.69 -36.79 15.52
CA ASP A 522 -30.51 -37.29 16.23
C ASP A 522 -29.37 -37.55 15.25
N TYR A 523 -28.25 -36.87 15.47
CA TYR A 523 -27.07 -36.91 14.60
C TYR A 523 -25.86 -37.50 15.30
N THR A 524 -26.05 -38.27 16.37
CA THR A 524 -24.97 -38.84 17.19
C THR A 524 -24.06 -39.75 16.36
N HIS A 525 -24.63 -40.61 15.53
CA HIS A 525 -23.93 -41.67 14.78
C HIS A 525 -23.44 -41.24 13.40
N ARG A 526 -23.29 -39.93 13.16
CA ARG A 526 -22.94 -39.40 11.85
C ARG A 526 -21.50 -39.66 11.42
N PHE A 527 -20.59 -40.01 12.33
CA PHE A 527 -19.17 -40.11 12.03
C PHE A 527 -18.76 -41.51 11.51
N VAL A 528 -17.85 -41.55 10.54
CA VAL A 528 -17.25 -42.82 10.07
C VAL A 528 -16.40 -43.46 11.16
N ASP A 529 -15.59 -42.65 11.85
CA ASP A 529 -14.82 -43.08 13.00
C ASP A 529 -15.61 -42.85 14.29
N LYS A 530 -15.96 -43.97 14.95
CA LYS A 530 -16.74 -43.98 16.19
C LYS A 530 -16.05 -43.26 17.35
N ALA A 531 -14.74 -43.07 17.32
CA ALA A 531 -14.03 -42.28 18.33
C ALA A 531 -14.46 -40.81 18.35
N ASN A 532 -15.07 -40.32 17.25
CA ASN A 532 -15.60 -38.96 17.15
C ASN A 532 -17.05 -38.83 17.65
N GLU A 533 -17.71 -39.93 18.01
CA GLU A 533 -19.04 -39.89 18.63
C GLU A 533 -18.95 -39.34 20.06
N SER A 534 -19.93 -38.53 20.46
CA SER A 534 -20.00 -37.95 21.81
C SER A 534 -21.25 -38.45 22.53
N ALA A 535 -21.10 -38.93 23.76
CA ALA A 535 -22.20 -39.33 24.64
C ALA A 535 -23.09 -38.14 25.08
N HIS A 536 -22.70 -36.90 24.76
CA HIS A 536 -23.41 -35.67 25.13
C HIS A 536 -23.89 -34.92 23.89
N HIS A 537 -24.82 -35.53 23.13
CA HIS A 537 -25.44 -34.89 21.98
C HIS A 537 -26.25 -33.65 22.42
N ARG A 538 -25.91 -32.48 21.88
CA ARG A 538 -26.63 -31.21 22.12
C ARG A 538 -27.67 -30.99 21.04
N SER A 539 -28.91 -30.60 21.39
CA SER A 539 -29.92 -30.22 20.38
C SER A 539 -29.44 -29.04 19.52
N ILE A 540 -30.00 -28.87 18.32
CA ILE A 540 -29.61 -27.77 17.42
C ILE A 540 -29.83 -26.40 18.08
N LEU A 541 -31.01 -26.18 18.67
CA LEU A 541 -31.38 -24.89 19.27
C LEU A 541 -30.76 -24.62 20.65
N SER A 542 -30.17 -25.62 21.31
CA SER A 542 -29.49 -25.45 22.61
C SER A 542 -28.52 -24.26 22.59
N GLU A 543 -28.61 -23.35 23.57
CA GLU A 543 -27.68 -22.21 23.73
C GLU A 543 -26.22 -22.65 23.82
N ARG A 544 -25.97 -23.82 24.41
CA ARG A 544 -24.63 -24.43 24.51
C ARG A 544 -24.11 -24.98 23.17
N ARG A 545 -24.84 -24.82 22.06
CA ARG A 545 -24.45 -25.23 20.71
C ARG A 545 -24.38 -23.98 19.83
N SER A 546 -23.19 -23.63 19.36
CA SER A 546 -22.98 -22.41 18.57
C SER A 546 -23.54 -22.56 17.15
N LEU A 547 -23.89 -21.43 16.51
CA LEU A 547 -24.31 -21.39 15.11
C LEU A 547 -23.30 -22.08 14.19
N GLY A 548 -22.00 -21.78 14.34
CA GLY A 548 -20.94 -22.42 13.56
C GLY A 548 -20.90 -23.95 13.69
N SER A 549 -21.23 -24.49 14.87
CA SER A 549 -21.33 -25.95 15.07
C SER A 549 -22.59 -26.56 14.44
N VAL A 550 -23.64 -25.77 14.22
CA VAL A 550 -24.84 -26.18 13.47
C VAL A 550 -24.56 -26.14 11.97
N ILE A 551 -23.84 -25.12 11.49
CA ILE A 551 -23.36 -25.07 10.09
C ILE A 551 -22.49 -26.29 9.82
N LYS A 552 -21.47 -26.56 10.65
CA LYS A 552 -20.63 -27.76 10.52
C LYS A 552 -21.44 -29.06 10.54
N LEU A 553 -22.49 -29.14 11.36
CA LEU A 553 -23.36 -30.32 11.41
C LEU A 553 -24.09 -30.58 10.09
N LEU A 554 -24.49 -29.52 9.40
CA LEU A 554 -25.34 -29.58 8.21
C LEU A 554 -24.58 -29.37 6.88
N THR A 555 -23.25 -29.32 6.94
CA THR A 555 -22.35 -29.28 5.79
C THR A 555 -21.73 -30.67 5.57
N PRO A 556 -21.78 -31.23 4.35
CA PRO A 556 -21.16 -32.51 4.05
C PRO A 556 -19.69 -32.58 4.47
N SER A 557 -19.25 -33.75 4.94
CA SER A 557 -17.87 -33.93 5.41
C SER A 557 -17.40 -35.36 5.17
N SER A 558 -16.14 -35.54 4.80
CA SER A 558 -15.48 -36.85 4.69
C SER A 558 -15.41 -37.60 6.03
N MET A 559 -15.54 -36.90 7.16
CA MET A 559 -15.65 -37.52 8.48
C MET A 559 -17.02 -38.15 8.73
N TYR A 560 -18.01 -37.84 7.90
CA TYR A 560 -19.37 -38.35 8.05
C TYR A 560 -19.64 -39.61 7.23
N THR A 561 -20.54 -40.45 7.72
CA THR A 561 -20.98 -41.65 7.00
C THR A 561 -21.58 -41.25 5.65
N ALA A 562 -21.47 -42.12 4.65
CA ALA A 562 -22.05 -41.89 3.34
C ALA A 562 -23.57 -41.61 3.45
N GLU A 563 -24.29 -42.38 4.27
CA GLU A 563 -25.71 -42.19 4.54
C GLU A 563 -26.01 -40.79 5.12
N TYR A 564 -25.19 -40.28 6.04
CA TYR A 564 -25.39 -38.94 6.59
C TYR A 564 -25.10 -37.85 5.55
N ASN A 565 -24.06 -38.00 4.74
CA ASN A 565 -23.79 -37.05 3.66
C ASN A 565 -24.90 -37.06 2.59
N ASP A 566 -25.46 -38.23 2.26
CA ASP A 566 -26.62 -38.36 1.36
C ASP A 566 -27.85 -37.67 1.96
N PHE A 567 -28.09 -37.84 3.26
CA PHE A 567 -29.10 -37.08 3.99
C PHE A 567 -28.83 -35.57 3.90
N LEU A 568 -27.60 -35.10 4.15
CA LEU A 568 -27.25 -33.68 4.06
C LEU A 568 -27.40 -33.11 2.66
N ALA A 569 -27.15 -33.90 1.62
CA ALA A 569 -27.36 -33.55 0.22
C ALA A 569 -28.86 -33.47 -0.12
N SER A 570 -29.70 -34.24 0.57
CA SER A 570 -31.16 -34.18 0.42
C SER A 570 -31.79 -32.92 1.01
N ILE A 571 -31.09 -32.22 1.93
CA ILE A 571 -31.60 -30.99 2.55
C ILE A 571 -31.42 -29.82 1.57
N PRO A 572 -32.50 -29.15 1.11
CA PRO A 572 -32.39 -27.98 0.24
C PRO A 572 -31.58 -26.84 0.89
N ALA A 573 -30.84 -26.09 0.08
CA ALA A 573 -29.97 -25.02 0.57
C ALA A 573 -30.74 -23.96 1.39
N HIS A 574 -31.92 -23.55 0.93
CA HIS A 574 -32.75 -22.57 1.64
C HIS A 574 -33.27 -23.10 2.97
N VAL A 575 -33.55 -24.40 3.10
CA VAL A 575 -33.93 -25.01 4.39
C VAL A 575 -32.77 -24.96 5.38
N LYS A 576 -31.52 -25.18 4.93
CA LYS A 576 -30.33 -24.99 5.77
C LYS A 576 -30.21 -23.53 6.23
N GLU A 577 -30.37 -22.58 5.31
CA GLU A 577 -30.35 -21.14 5.64
C GLU A 577 -31.41 -20.77 6.68
N LEU A 578 -32.64 -21.28 6.54
CA LEU A 578 -33.70 -21.08 7.53
C LEU A 578 -33.31 -21.64 8.91
N ILE A 579 -32.74 -22.85 8.98
CA ILE A 579 -32.25 -23.41 10.26
C ILE A 579 -31.20 -22.51 10.90
N PHE A 580 -30.26 -21.98 10.12
CA PHE A 580 -29.20 -21.11 10.61
C PHE A 580 -29.74 -19.77 11.11
N ILE A 581 -30.73 -19.21 10.42
CA ILE A 581 -31.41 -17.97 10.83
C ILE A 581 -32.23 -18.20 12.09
N ILE A 582 -33.02 -19.27 12.15
CA ILE A 582 -33.79 -19.63 13.34
C ILE A 582 -32.83 -19.83 14.52
N LYS A 583 -31.72 -20.55 14.32
CA LYS A 583 -30.70 -20.72 15.34
C LYS A 583 -30.11 -19.40 15.82
N ARG A 584 -29.91 -18.42 14.92
CA ARG A 584 -29.39 -17.10 15.27
C ARG A 584 -30.34 -16.31 16.15
N TYR A 585 -31.63 -16.30 15.80
CA TYR A 585 -32.62 -15.45 16.46
C TYR A 585 -33.31 -16.15 17.63
N TYR A 586 -33.18 -17.47 17.76
CA TYR A 586 -33.78 -18.27 18.81
C TYR A 586 -33.52 -17.70 20.21
N GLN A 587 -34.61 -17.45 20.95
CA GLN A 587 -34.55 -17.07 22.35
C GLN A 587 -34.94 -18.27 23.22
N PRO A 588 -34.26 -18.48 24.37
CA PRO A 588 -34.58 -19.58 25.27
C PRO A 588 -36.02 -19.53 25.79
N SER A 589 -36.56 -18.33 25.95
CA SER A 589 -37.93 -18.07 26.40
C SER A 589 -39.00 -18.58 25.43
N TRP A 590 -38.67 -18.81 24.16
CA TRP A 590 -39.59 -19.39 23.18
C TRP A 590 -39.81 -20.88 23.41
N GLY A 591 -38.86 -21.56 24.08
CA GLY A 591 -38.89 -23.01 24.27
C GLY A 591 -39.04 -23.74 22.94
N SER A 592 -40.05 -24.60 22.81
CA SER A 592 -40.35 -25.29 21.55
C SER A 592 -41.16 -24.45 20.56
N ASP A 593 -41.74 -23.31 20.97
CA ASP A 593 -42.62 -22.47 20.14
C ASP A 593 -41.84 -21.40 19.36
N TRP A 594 -40.70 -21.76 18.78
CA TRP A 594 -39.97 -20.84 17.90
C TRP A 594 -40.78 -20.49 16.65
N ARG A 595 -41.68 -21.37 16.21
CA ARG A 595 -42.38 -21.28 14.93
C ARG A 595 -43.36 -20.11 14.86
N SER A 596 -43.99 -19.72 15.97
CA SER A 596 -44.94 -18.60 16.01
C SER A 596 -44.29 -17.24 15.75
N HIS A 597 -42.98 -17.14 16.01
CA HIS A 597 -42.18 -15.92 15.79
C HIS A 597 -41.74 -15.73 14.33
N PHE A 598 -41.77 -16.78 13.51
CA PHE A 598 -41.37 -16.69 12.10
C PHE A 598 -42.58 -16.76 11.17
N SER A 599 -42.57 -15.95 10.11
CA SER A 599 -43.67 -15.91 9.14
C SER A 599 -43.20 -15.44 7.77
N VAL A 600 -44.11 -15.39 6.81
CA VAL A 600 -43.96 -14.63 5.56
C VAL A 600 -45.13 -13.68 5.42
N GLY A 601 -44.90 -12.51 4.82
CA GLY A 601 -45.99 -11.58 4.53
C GLY A 601 -46.93 -12.13 3.45
N VAL A 602 -48.16 -11.65 3.39
CA VAL A 602 -49.07 -11.89 2.26
C VAL A 602 -49.10 -10.63 1.40
N VAL A 603 -48.46 -10.68 0.23
CA VAL A 603 -48.36 -9.55 -0.69
C VAL A 603 -49.28 -9.81 -1.87
N ASN A 604 -50.28 -8.94 -2.07
CA ASN A 604 -51.30 -9.09 -3.13
C ASN A 604 -52.00 -10.46 -3.12
N GLY A 605 -52.28 -11.01 -1.93
CA GLY A 605 -52.95 -12.31 -1.77
C GLY A 605 -52.04 -13.54 -1.98
N ARG A 606 -50.75 -13.35 -2.26
CA ARG A 606 -49.76 -14.43 -2.36
C ARG A 606 -48.82 -14.41 -1.16
N LYS A 607 -48.49 -15.58 -0.62
CA LYS A 607 -47.43 -15.71 0.39
C LYS A 607 -46.11 -15.23 -0.23
N SER A 608 -45.42 -14.35 0.49
CA SER A 608 -44.12 -13.82 0.11
C SER A 608 -43.01 -14.87 0.29
N ASN A 609 -41.89 -14.67 -0.39
CA ASN A 609 -40.69 -15.50 -0.26
C ASN A 609 -39.69 -14.95 0.77
N GLN A 610 -40.07 -13.92 1.54
CA GLN A 610 -39.20 -13.25 2.51
C GLN A 610 -39.58 -13.66 3.93
N LEU A 611 -38.67 -14.33 4.62
CA LEU A 611 -38.84 -14.65 6.03
C LEU A 611 -38.98 -13.38 6.87
N ARG A 612 -39.89 -13.40 7.83
CA ARG A 612 -40.11 -12.36 8.83
C ARG A 612 -39.92 -12.92 10.23
N LEU A 613 -39.35 -12.13 11.13
CA LEU A 613 -39.30 -12.36 12.57
C LEU A 613 -40.22 -11.34 13.23
N ASP A 614 -41.25 -11.79 13.94
CA ASP A 614 -42.25 -10.96 14.61
C ASP A 614 -42.86 -9.86 13.70
N GLY A 615 -42.97 -10.16 12.40
CA GLY A 615 -43.54 -9.27 11.38
C GLY A 615 -42.51 -8.42 10.62
N GLU A 616 -41.26 -8.35 11.06
CA GLU A 616 -40.18 -7.61 10.37
C GLU A 616 -39.38 -8.52 9.43
N THR A 617 -39.04 -8.04 8.23
CA THR A 617 -38.27 -8.82 7.25
C THR A 617 -36.86 -9.13 7.76
N VAL A 618 -36.49 -10.41 7.75
CA VAL A 618 -35.13 -10.84 8.06
C VAL A 618 -34.23 -10.52 6.88
N LYS A 619 -33.42 -9.49 7.04
CA LYS A 619 -32.38 -9.12 6.08
C LYS A 619 -31.12 -9.96 6.30
N VAL A 620 -30.48 -10.40 5.23
CA VAL A 620 -29.21 -11.13 5.25
C VAL A 620 -28.12 -10.34 4.53
N ASN A 621 -26.89 -10.43 5.01
CA ASN A 621 -25.75 -9.79 4.36
C ASN A 621 -25.20 -10.75 3.31
N MET A 622 -24.93 -10.23 2.11
CA MET A 622 -24.40 -11.00 0.99
C MET A 622 -23.18 -10.29 0.42
N LEU A 623 -22.32 -11.04 -0.25
CA LEU A 623 -21.31 -10.50 -1.16
C LEU A 623 -21.57 -11.00 -2.57
N ARG A 624 -21.22 -10.16 -3.55
CA ARG A 624 -21.02 -10.65 -4.92
C ARG A 624 -19.70 -11.42 -4.99
N VAL A 625 -19.73 -12.60 -5.61
CA VAL A 625 -18.52 -13.37 -5.94
C VAL A 625 -18.55 -13.71 -7.43
N GLY A 626 -18.20 -12.71 -8.23
CA GLY A 626 -18.21 -12.80 -9.68
C GLY A 626 -19.59 -12.71 -10.32
N PHE A 627 -19.61 -13.04 -11.60
CA PHE A 627 -20.77 -12.93 -12.48
C PHE A 627 -20.98 -14.24 -13.23
N GLU A 628 -22.23 -14.54 -13.59
CA GLU A 628 -22.54 -15.58 -14.56
C GLU A 628 -22.17 -15.12 -15.99
N ASP A 629 -22.18 -16.04 -16.96
CA ASP A 629 -21.82 -15.79 -18.36
C ASP A 629 -22.61 -14.63 -19.01
N ASP A 630 -23.87 -14.43 -18.62
CA ASP A 630 -24.75 -13.38 -19.12
C ASP A 630 -24.59 -12.03 -18.37
N GLY A 631 -23.70 -11.98 -17.38
CA GLY A 631 -23.45 -10.81 -16.54
C GLY A 631 -24.36 -10.70 -15.32
N ALA A 632 -25.18 -11.72 -14.99
CA ALA A 632 -25.93 -11.75 -13.75
C ALA A 632 -25.01 -11.80 -12.52
N TRP A 633 -25.39 -11.14 -11.44
CA TRP A 633 -24.61 -11.11 -10.20
C TRP A 633 -24.75 -12.42 -9.42
N ARG A 634 -23.62 -12.99 -8.99
CA ARG A 634 -23.59 -14.14 -8.09
C ARG A 634 -23.57 -13.67 -6.64
N LEU A 635 -24.74 -13.56 -6.01
CA LEU A 635 -24.88 -13.13 -4.62
C LEU A 635 -24.86 -14.32 -3.66
N LEU A 636 -24.01 -14.25 -2.65
CA LEU A 636 -23.79 -15.34 -1.69
C LEU A 636 -23.98 -14.84 -0.26
N SER A 637 -24.89 -15.48 0.47
CA SER A 637 -25.14 -15.21 1.89
C SER A 637 -23.86 -15.38 2.72
N LEU A 638 -23.48 -14.31 3.40
CA LEU A 638 -22.48 -14.35 4.45
C LEU A 638 -23.04 -15.10 5.65
N ARG A 639 -22.13 -15.64 6.45
CA ARG A 639 -22.52 -16.19 7.74
C ARG A 639 -23.17 -15.10 8.59
N PRO A 640 -24.27 -15.42 9.29
CA PRO A 640 -24.95 -14.44 10.13
C PRO A 640 -24.06 -13.88 11.26
N ASP A 641 -23.08 -14.65 11.73
CA ASP A 641 -22.08 -14.25 12.73
C ASP A 641 -20.81 -13.62 12.14
N PHE A 642 -20.71 -13.47 10.81
CA PHE A 642 -19.59 -12.79 10.16
C PHE A 642 -19.76 -11.28 10.22
N SER A 643 -18.67 -10.60 10.60
CA SER A 643 -18.43 -9.19 10.32
C SER A 643 -17.05 -9.06 9.65
N PRO A 644 -16.84 -8.12 8.72
CA PRO A 644 -15.53 -7.91 8.12
C PRO A 644 -14.45 -7.65 9.17
N ALA A 645 -13.26 -8.18 8.94
CA ALA A 645 -12.12 -7.96 9.82
C ALA A 645 -11.84 -6.46 10.00
N ALA A 646 -11.42 -6.05 11.20
CA ALA A 646 -10.85 -4.72 11.38
C ALA A 646 -9.49 -4.70 10.70
N LYS A 647 -9.27 -3.79 9.74
CA LYS A 647 -8.03 -3.70 8.99
C LYS A 647 -7.33 -2.38 9.29
N VAL A 648 -6.11 -2.47 9.81
CA VAL A 648 -5.19 -1.34 9.88
C VAL A 648 -4.25 -1.46 8.69
N GLN A 649 -4.27 -0.48 7.78
CA GLN A 649 -3.40 -0.48 6.61
C GLN A 649 -1.94 -0.40 7.04
N THR A 650 -1.08 -1.25 6.48
CA THR A 650 0.36 -1.24 6.74
C THR A 650 1.18 -0.74 5.56
N GLU A 651 0.63 -0.87 4.34
CA GLU A 651 1.30 -0.58 3.07
C GLU A 651 0.24 -0.22 2.01
N ASP A 652 0.65 0.54 0.99
CA ASP A 652 -0.21 0.77 -0.19
C ASP A 652 0.58 0.70 -1.49
N ASP A 653 1.62 1.53 -1.71
CA ASP A 653 2.30 1.67 -3.01
C ASP A 653 3.84 1.79 -2.93
N ILE A 654 4.39 2.50 -1.95
CA ILE A 654 5.84 2.60 -1.70
C ILE A 654 6.13 2.05 -0.31
N THR A 655 6.76 0.89 -0.26
CA THR A 655 7.02 0.17 0.99
C THR A 655 8.51 -0.02 1.19
N ALA A 656 9.01 0.30 2.39
CA ALA A 656 10.30 -0.15 2.87
C ALA A 656 10.12 -1.41 3.72
N SER A 657 10.96 -2.42 3.53
CA SER A 657 10.89 -3.68 4.29
C SER A 657 12.27 -4.16 4.75
N ILE A 658 12.28 -4.96 5.82
CA ILE A 658 13.50 -5.57 6.39
C ILE A 658 13.20 -6.98 6.86
N VAL A 659 14.18 -7.88 6.71
CA VAL A 659 14.11 -9.26 7.19
C VAL A 659 15.01 -9.45 8.41
N ALA A 660 14.40 -9.75 9.55
CA ALA A 660 15.10 -10.06 10.80
C ALA A 660 15.19 -11.59 11.01
N PRO A 661 16.32 -12.13 11.48
CA PRO A 661 16.47 -13.57 11.76
C PRO A 661 15.47 -14.08 12.80
N GLY A 662 15.11 -15.37 12.73
CA GLY A 662 14.30 -16.03 13.77
C GLY A 662 15.05 -16.14 15.10
N GLY A 663 14.33 -16.11 16.23
CA GLY A 663 14.91 -16.22 17.57
C GLY A 663 15.66 -14.97 18.06
N SER A 664 15.65 -13.88 17.28
CA SER A 664 16.13 -12.57 17.73
C SER A 664 15.18 -11.96 18.76
N ALA A 665 15.58 -10.88 19.45
CA ALA A 665 14.68 -10.18 20.37
C ALA A 665 13.36 -9.74 19.70
N ALA A 666 13.41 -9.39 18.41
CA ALA A 666 12.24 -8.99 17.62
C ALA A 666 11.33 -10.17 17.22
N THR A 667 11.83 -11.41 17.28
CA THR A 667 11.24 -12.59 16.65
C THR A 667 11.35 -13.82 17.58
N ALA A 668 11.34 -13.62 18.89
CA ALA A 668 11.66 -14.63 19.91
C ALA A 668 10.84 -15.95 19.81
N GLY A 669 9.67 -15.93 19.16
CA GLY A 669 8.81 -17.10 18.94
C GLY A 669 8.90 -17.73 17.54
N ALA A 670 9.75 -17.23 16.63
CA ALA A 670 9.87 -17.72 15.26
C ALA A 670 11.22 -18.40 15.02
N SER A 671 11.22 -19.58 14.38
CA SER A 671 12.44 -20.30 13.98
C SER A 671 13.01 -19.81 12.64
N ALA A 672 12.14 -19.36 11.73
CA ALA A 672 12.51 -18.74 10.46
C ALA A 672 12.57 -17.22 10.59
N SER A 673 13.23 -16.56 9.63
CA SER A 673 13.30 -15.10 9.58
C SER A 673 11.89 -14.51 9.43
N ARG A 674 11.70 -13.24 9.82
CA ARG A 674 10.42 -12.53 9.71
C ARG A 674 10.62 -11.21 8.99
N LYS A 675 9.65 -10.85 8.15
CA LYS A 675 9.62 -9.59 7.40
C LYS A 675 8.82 -8.53 8.14
N PHE A 676 9.36 -7.32 8.20
CA PHE A 676 8.72 -6.14 8.77
C PHE A 676 8.66 -5.04 7.70
N VAL A 677 7.59 -4.24 7.72
CA VAL A 677 7.27 -3.28 6.65
C VAL A 677 6.84 -1.94 7.23
N THR A 678 7.21 -0.86 6.54
CA THR A 678 6.74 0.50 6.81
C THR A 678 6.34 1.15 5.49
N ASN A 679 5.14 1.75 5.44
CA ASN A 679 4.73 2.60 4.33
C ASN A 679 5.55 3.90 4.34
N CYS A 680 6.21 4.22 3.23
CA CYS A 680 7.04 5.41 3.11
C CYS A 680 6.22 6.70 2.94
N GLU A 681 4.91 6.58 2.71
CA GLU A 681 4.01 7.67 2.34
C GLU A 681 3.05 8.00 3.49
N SER A 682 2.86 9.28 3.79
CA SER A 682 1.83 9.78 4.72
C SER A 682 0.52 10.14 4.02
N LEU A 683 0.57 10.41 2.72
CA LEU A 683 -0.58 10.68 1.86
C LEU A 683 -0.54 9.76 0.63
N LEU A 684 -1.68 9.20 0.24
CA LEU A 684 -1.80 8.22 -0.84
C LEU A 684 -2.40 8.84 -2.09
N PHE A 685 -1.69 8.75 -3.22
CA PHE A 685 -2.12 9.32 -4.50
C PHE A 685 -3.15 8.43 -5.21
N GLN A 686 -4.38 8.43 -4.70
CA GLN A 686 -5.46 7.58 -5.15
C GLN A 686 -5.95 7.93 -6.55
N ARG A 687 -6.44 6.90 -7.27
CA ARG A 687 -7.17 7.04 -8.53
C ARG A 687 -8.57 6.45 -8.36
N PRO A 688 -9.59 7.26 -8.01
CA PRO A 688 -10.91 6.75 -7.70
C PRO A 688 -11.72 6.48 -8.98
N ASP A 689 -11.41 5.37 -9.66
CA ASP A 689 -12.06 5.01 -10.94
C ASP A 689 -13.58 4.82 -10.78
N ASP A 690 -14.04 4.33 -9.63
CA ASP A 690 -15.45 4.04 -9.37
C ASP A 690 -16.26 5.29 -8.95
N ALA A 691 -15.61 6.34 -8.45
CA ALA A 691 -16.28 7.54 -7.93
C ALA A 691 -16.94 8.43 -9.00
N ILE A 692 -16.70 8.13 -10.29
CA ILE A 692 -17.45 8.72 -11.39
C ILE A 692 -18.95 8.38 -11.30
N VAL A 693 -19.28 7.23 -10.69
CA VAL A 693 -20.65 6.80 -10.42
C VAL A 693 -21.07 7.32 -9.05
N ARG A 694 -22.01 8.27 -9.05
CA ARG A 694 -22.53 8.91 -7.83
C ARG A 694 -23.03 7.88 -6.81
N GLY A 695 -22.62 8.02 -5.56
CA GLY A 695 -23.06 7.21 -4.43
C GLY A 695 -22.38 5.84 -4.30
N TYR A 696 -21.52 5.47 -5.25
CA TYR A 696 -20.88 4.16 -5.27
C TYR A 696 -19.63 4.11 -4.37
N ASP A 697 -18.68 5.03 -4.59
CA ASP A 697 -17.46 5.12 -3.78
C ASP A 697 -17.64 6.10 -2.62
N LYS A 698 -18.14 5.56 -1.50
CA LYS A 698 -18.43 6.34 -0.29
C LYS A 698 -17.19 6.93 0.35
N GLN A 699 -16.04 6.23 0.26
CA GLN A 699 -14.79 6.73 0.83
C GLN A 699 -14.31 7.96 0.07
N THR A 700 -14.24 7.87 -1.27
CA THR A 700 -13.80 9.00 -2.09
C THR A 700 -14.74 10.20 -1.95
N GLU A 701 -16.06 9.98 -1.96
CA GLU A 701 -17.02 11.08 -1.78
C GLU A 701 -16.89 11.74 -0.41
N LYS A 702 -16.65 10.98 0.66
CA LYS A 702 -16.37 11.52 1.99
C LYS A 702 -15.08 12.33 2.00
N ASP A 703 -13.97 11.75 1.53
CA ASP A 703 -12.65 12.40 1.52
C ASP A 703 -12.71 13.73 0.75
N MET A 704 -13.23 13.71 -0.48
CA MET A 704 -13.26 14.89 -1.36
C MET A 704 -14.33 15.93 -1.00
N SER A 705 -15.25 15.62 -0.08
CA SER A 705 -16.28 16.57 0.36
C SER A 705 -15.75 17.69 1.26
N GLY A 706 -14.58 17.52 1.88
CA GLY A 706 -14.03 18.50 2.83
C GLY A 706 -14.75 18.55 4.18
N GLU A 707 -15.61 17.58 4.53
CA GLU A 707 -16.20 17.47 5.89
C GLU A 707 -15.15 17.14 6.97
N SER A 708 -13.94 16.72 6.58
CA SER A 708 -12.84 16.39 7.50
C SER A 708 -11.90 17.57 7.83
N ASP A 709 -12.30 18.82 7.58
CA ASP A 709 -11.46 20.04 7.72
C ASP A 709 -10.08 19.91 7.02
N THR A 710 -9.99 19.05 6.01
CA THR A 710 -8.72 18.69 5.37
C THR A 710 -8.51 19.50 4.08
N ASP A 711 -7.39 20.22 4.00
CA ASP A 711 -6.96 20.93 2.80
C ASP A 711 -6.28 19.94 1.83
N LEU A 712 -7.05 19.33 0.92
CA LEU A 712 -6.56 18.27 0.02
C LEU A 712 -5.75 18.82 -1.16
N PHE A 713 -4.79 18.02 -1.62
CA PHE A 713 -4.20 18.16 -2.95
C PHE A 713 -5.01 17.34 -3.96
N ILE A 714 -5.58 17.98 -4.97
CA ILE A 714 -6.45 17.37 -5.99
C ILE A 714 -5.84 17.58 -7.38
N SER A 715 -5.98 16.61 -8.27
CA SER A 715 -5.52 16.73 -9.66
C SER A 715 -6.44 16.03 -10.65
N ASN A 716 -6.53 16.59 -11.86
CA ASN A 716 -7.37 16.10 -12.95
C ASN A 716 -8.87 16.04 -12.63
N PHE A 717 -9.37 17.04 -11.91
CA PHE A 717 -10.80 17.29 -11.77
C PHE A 717 -11.18 18.57 -12.49
N GLN A 718 -12.45 18.66 -12.90
CA GLN A 718 -12.96 19.87 -13.52
C GLN A 718 -13.13 20.96 -12.44
N PRO A 719 -12.58 22.18 -12.62
CA PRO A 719 -12.90 23.30 -11.74
C PRO A 719 -14.35 23.73 -12.00
N LEU A 720 -15.21 23.61 -10.99
CA LEU A 720 -16.63 23.98 -11.04
C LEU A 720 -16.85 25.29 -10.30
N THR A 721 -17.90 26.03 -10.67
CA THR A 721 -18.29 27.31 -10.06
C THR A 721 -19.54 27.18 -9.18
N PRO A 722 -19.91 28.22 -8.40
CA PRO A 722 -21.18 28.24 -7.67
C PRO A 722 -22.42 28.06 -8.58
N ASP A 723 -22.35 28.49 -9.84
CA ASP A 723 -23.44 28.29 -10.81
C ASP A 723 -23.61 26.83 -11.22
N ASP A 724 -22.51 26.10 -11.44
CA ASP A 724 -22.55 24.66 -11.68
C ASP A 724 -23.20 23.95 -10.48
N ALA A 725 -22.88 24.39 -9.26
CA ALA A 725 -23.48 23.85 -8.05
C ALA A 725 -24.98 24.14 -7.97
N ARG A 726 -25.42 25.38 -8.28
CA ARG A 726 -26.85 25.74 -8.34
C ARG A 726 -27.59 24.89 -9.36
N ALA A 727 -27.01 24.64 -10.53
CA ALA A 727 -27.57 23.74 -11.55
C ALA A 727 -27.68 22.30 -11.04
N MET A 728 -26.66 21.80 -10.33
CA MET A 728 -26.68 20.45 -9.73
C MET A 728 -27.68 20.33 -8.57
N VAL A 729 -27.92 21.40 -7.80
CA VAL A 729 -28.99 21.44 -6.78
C VAL A 729 -30.38 21.42 -7.43
N ALA A 730 -30.56 22.14 -8.54
CA ALA A 730 -31.82 22.14 -9.28
C ALA A 730 -32.13 20.76 -9.89
N ASP A 731 -31.11 19.98 -10.27
CA ASP A 731 -31.24 18.54 -10.58
C ASP A 731 -31.37 17.70 -9.31
N ALA A 732 -32.49 17.83 -8.61
CA ALA A 732 -32.78 17.08 -7.39
C ALA A 732 -32.62 15.54 -7.55
N PRO A 733 -33.07 14.90 -8.67
CA PRO A 733 -32.78 13.49 -8.92
C PRO A 733 -31.28 13.21 -8.98
N GLY A 734 -30.50 14.04 -9.67
CA GLY A 734 -29.05 13.96 -9.73
C GLY A 734 -28.36 14.08 -8.39
N LEU A 735 -28.75 15.07 -7.59
CA LEU A 735 -28.19 15.32 -6.26
C LEU A 735 -28.47 14.15 -5.31
N SER A 736 -29.68 13.58 -5.35
CA SER A 736 -30.07 12.46 -4.47
C SER A 736 -29.24 11.19 -4.63
N ARG A 737 -28.50 11.05 -5.74
CA ARG A 737 -27.62 9.90 -5.99
C ARG A 737 -26.26 10.01 -5.32
N PHE A 738 -25.83 11.21 -4.93
CA PHE A 738 -24.60 11.37 -4.16
C PHE A 738 -24.80 10.90 -2.71
N THR A 739 -23.72 10.50 -2.04
CA THR A 739 -23.71 10.38 -0.58
C THR A 739 -23.91 11.76 0.06
N GLU A 740 -24.38 11.76 1.30
CA GLU A 740 -24.66 12.99 2.05
C GLU A 740 -23.45 13.97 2.11
N PRO A 741 -22.20 13.51 2.34
CA PRO A 741 -21.05 14.42 2.34
C PRO A 741 -20.88 15.19 1.03
N MET A 742 -20.99 14.50 -0.12
CA MET A 742 -20.86 15.15 -1.42
C MET A 742 -22.07 16.06 -1.72
N GLN A 743 -23.28 15.69 -1.30
CA GLN A 743 -24.44 16.59 -1.39
C GLN A 743 -24.22 17.88 -0.58
N ASN A 744 -23.65 17.79 0.62
CA ASN A 744 -23.35 18.94 1.47
C ASN A 744 -22.32 19.86 0.81
N LEU A 745 -21.28 19.31 0.18
CA LEU A 745 -20.34 20.12 -0.60
C LEU A 745 -21.03 20.88 -1.73
N VAL A 746 -21.88 20.22 -2.52
CA VAL A 746 -22.65 20.85 -3.61
C VAL A 746 -23.52 21.98 -3.06
N ARG A 747 -24.22 21.77 -1.94
CA ARG A 747 -25.05 22.81 -1.29
C ARG A 747 -24.21 23.99 -0.80
N ARG A 748 -23.05 23.74 -0.18
CA ARG A 748 -22.14 24.81 0.26
C ARG A 748 -21.67 25.65 -0.91
N ALA A 749 -21.26 25.02 -2.02
CA ALA A 749 -20.87 25.74 -3.22
C ALA A 749 -22.02 26.56 -3.82
N ALA A 750 -23.23 25.99 -3.89
CA ALA A 750 -24.41 26.69 -4.43
C ALA A 750 -24.85 27.91 -3.60
N ALA A 751 -24.57 27.89 -2.30
CA ALA A 751 -24.91 28.97 -1.36
C ALA A 751 -23.94 30.16 -1.40
N LEU A 752 -22.83 30.05 -2.13
CA LEU A 752 -21.88 31.15 -2.28
C LEU A 752 -22.44 32.23 -3.21
N PRO A 753 -22.23 33.53 -2.89
CA PRO A 753 -22.52 34.61 -3.82
C PRO A 753 -21.59 34.52 -5.04
N GLU A 754 -22.03 35.06 -6.17
CA GLU A 754 -21.14 35.28 -7.31
C GLU A 754 -20.01 36.24 -6.91
N ALA A 755 -18.82 36.03 -7.46
CA ALA A 755 -17.67 36.87 -7.16
C ALA A 755 -17.77 38.23 -7.88
N ASP A 756 -17.63 39.33 -7.15
CA ASP A 756 -17.57 40.68 -7.72
C ASP A 756 -16.29 40.88 -8.58
N ASP A 757 -15.18 40.23 -8.19
CA ASP A 757 -13.93 40.16 -8.95
C ASP A 757 -13.74 38.73 -9.50
N PRO A 758 -13.68 38.54 -10.83
CA PRO A 758 -13.43 37.23 -11.44
C PRO A 758 -12.16 36.53 -10.94
N ARG A 759 -11.16 37.28 -10.46
CA ARG A 759 -9.92 36.71 -9.88
C ARG A 759 -10.12 36.07 -8.52
N GLN A 760 -11.25 36.34 -7.88
CA GLN A 760 -11.62 35.85 -6.55
C GLN A 760 -12.76 34.81 -6.62
N GLU A 761 -13.04 34.27 -7.81
CA GLU A 761 -14.03 33.20 -7.99
C GLU A 761 -13.73 32.01 -7.08
N ILE A 762 -14.76 31.45 -6.46
CA ILE A 762 -14.62 30.32 -5.56
C ILE A 762 -14.88 29.03 -6.32
N TYR A 763 -13.83 28.24 -6.53
CA TYR A 763 -13.95 26.97 -7.23
C TYR A 763 -14.29 25.81 -6.29
N TRP A 764 -14.81 24.73 -6.85
CA TRP A 764 -15.00 23.46 -6.16
C TRP A 764 -14.87 22.28 -7.14
N THR A 765 -14.88 21.06 -6.62
CA THR A 765 -14.75 19.83 -7.43
C THR A 765 -15.79 18.80 -7.01
N SER A 766 -16.25 18.00 -7.97
CA SER A 766 -17.14 16.85 -7.71
C SER A 766 -16.50 15.55 -8.19
N THR A 767 -16.72 14.45 -7.45
CA THR A 767 -16.28 13.10 -7.82
C THR A 767 -16.81 12.65 -9.18
N ALA A 768 -18.01 13.10 -9.55
CA ALA A 768 -18.64 12.81 -10.84
C ALA A 768 -18.09 13.64 -12.02
N ASN A 769 -17.17 14.58 -11.76
CA ASN A 769 -16.68 15.54 -12.75
C ASN A 769 -15.15 15.56 -12.85
N PRO A 770 -14.50 14.47 -13.31
CA PRO A 770 -13.10 14.51 -13.71
C PRO A 770 -12.84 15.55 -14.80
N ARG A 771 -11.59 16.03 -14.90
CA ARG A 771 -11.16 16.98 -15.94
C ARG A 771 -11.48 16.45 -17.34
N LEU A 772 -11.95 17.33 -18.21
CA LEU A 772 -12.13 16.99 -19.62
C LEU A 772 -10.80 17.09 -20.39
N VAL A 773 -10.44 16.03 -21.10
CA VAL A 773 -9.28 15.97 -22.00
C VAL A 773 -9.77 15.51 -23.36
N GLY A 774 -9.63 16.36 -24.38
CA GLY A 774 -10.22 16.10 -25.70
C GLY A 774 -11.76 16.00 -25.66
N GLY A 775 -12.42 16.72 -24.74
CA GLY A 775 -13.88 16.73 -24.60
C GLY A 775 -14.47 15.54 -23.84
N ALA A 776 -13.66 14.60 -23.34
CA ALA A 776 -14.11 13.46 -22.54
C ALA A 776 -13.51 13.48 -21.13
N PRO A 777 -14.21 13.00 -20.10
CA PRO A 777 -13.64 12.86 -18.76
C PRO A 777 -12.37 12.03 -18.77
N THR A 778 -11.34 12.50 -18.06
CA THR A 778 -10.11 11.72 -17.90
C THR A 778 -10.38 10.38 -17.21
N LYS A 779 -9.56 9.38 -17.54
CA LYS A 779 -9.52 8.09 -16.84
C LYS A 779 -8.45 8.07 -15.73
N ASN A 780 -7.97 9.25 -15.32
CA ASN A 780 -6.96 9.41 -14.29
C ASN A 780 -7.27 10.56 -13.32
N PRO A 781 -8.48 10.63 -12.73
CA PRO A 781 -8.76 11.54 -11.62
C PRO A 781 -7.86 11.21 -10.43
N ARG A 782 -7.40 12.21 -9.67
CA ARG A 782 -6.46 12.00 -8.56
C ARG A 782 -6.70 12.91 -7.37
N TYR A 783 -6.41 12.39 -6.18
CA TYR A 783 -6.28 13.17 -4.96
C TYR A 783 -5.25 12.53 -4.02
N LEU A 784 -4.67 13.32 -3.12
CA LEU A 784 -3.86 12.81 -2.01
C LEU A 784 -4.76 12.51 -0.80
N GLN A 785 -5.09 11.23 -0.62
CA GLN A 785 -5.82 10.74 0.54
C GLN A 785 -4.94 10.74 1.78
N ILE A 786 -5.43 11.18 2.94
CA ILE A 786 -4.73 10.94 4.22
C ILE A 786 -4.64 9.44 4.44
N ARG A 787 -3.46 8.91 4.77
CA ARG A 787 -3.32 7.48 5.04
C ARG A 787 -4.31 7.06 6.14
N PRO A 788 -5.15 6.02 5.94
CA PRO A 788 -6.27 5.75 6.84
C PRO A 788 -5.91 5.51 8.31
N ASP A 789 -4.72 4.96 8.61
CA ASP A 789 -4.22 4.78 9.98
C ASP A 789 -3.87 6.11 10.68
N ILE A 790 -3.54 7.15 9.91
CA ILE A 790 -3.33 8.52 10.41
C ILE A 790 -4.68 9.23 10.58
N ALA A 791 -5.62 9.00 9.65
CA ALA A 791 -6.97 9.56 9.72
C ALA A 791 -7.80 8.97 10.86
N HIS A 792 -7.56 7.70 11.20
CA HIS A 792 -8.26 6.94 12.24
C HIS A 792 -7.27 6.37 13.29
N PRO A 793 -6.58 7.23 14.05
CA PRO A 793 -5.59 6.80 15.04
C PRO A 793 -6.18 5.95 16.17
N GLU A 794 -7.50 6.07 16.43
CA GLU A 794 -8.24 5.25 17.37
C GLU A 794 -8.22 3.76 17.01
N ASP A 795 -8.30 3.43 15.72
CA ASP A 795 -8.25 2.04 15.26
C ASP A 795 -6.85 1.43 15.48
N VAL A 796 -5.80 2.24 15.29
CA VAL A 796 -4.41 1.86 15.58
C VAL A 796 -4.22 1.63 17.09
N ALA A 797 -4.71 2.54 17.93
CA ALA A 797 -4.60 2.44 19.38
C ALA A 797 -5.32 1.19 19.93
N LEU A 798 -6.51 0.86 19.40
CA LEU A 798 -7.25 -0.34 19.77
C LEU A 798 -6.57 -1.62 19.28
N ALA A 799 -5.98 -1.60 18.09
CA ALA A 799 -5.19 -2.71 17.55
C ALA A 799 -3.96 -2.99 18.43
N ASP A 800 -3.20 -1.95 18.78
CA ASP A 800 -2.03 -2.02 19.65
C ASP A 800 -2.38 -2.56 21.04
N LEU A 801 -3.40 -1.99 21.70
CA LEU A 801 -3.89 -2.46 23.00
C LEU A 801 -4.25 -3.95 22.95
N SER A 802 -4.99 -4.39 21.93
CA SER A 802 -5.42 -5.78 21.81
C SER A 802 -4.23 -6.72 21.61
N SER A 803 -3.25 -6.31 20.81
CA SER A 803 -2.02 -7.06 20.58
C SER A 803 -1.17 -7.19 21.86
N HIS A 804 -1.07 -6.13 22.64
CA HIS A 804 -0.39 -6.11 23.93
C HIS A 804 -1.00 -7.10 24.92
N LEU A 805 -2.33 -7.06 25.07
CA LEU A 805 -3.06 -7.95 25.96
C LEU A 805 -2.95 -9.41 25.51
N TYR A 806 -3.06 -9.69 24.21
CA TYR A 806 -2.92 -11.04 23.66
C TYR A 806 -1.53 -11.63 23.85
N ARG A 807 -0.48 -10.82 23.67
CA ARG A 807 0.91 -11.22 23.93
C ARG A 807 1.27 -11.21 25.42
N ASN A 808 0.40 -10.66 26.26
CA ASN A 808 0.65 -10.36 27.67
C ASN A 808 1.95 -9.54 27.86
N THR A 809 2.16 -8.55 26.99
CA THR A 809 3.30 -7.63 26.99
C THR A 809 2.87 -6.26 27.56
N PRO A 810 3.63 -5.61 28.45
CA PRO A 810 3.30 -4.29 28.98
C PRO A 810 3.14 -3.24 27.87
N LEU A 811 2.21 -2.28 28.02
CA LEU A 811 1.96 -1.17 27.09
C LEU A 811 3.12 -0.18 26.99
N THR A 812 4.13 -0.28 27.85
CA THR A 812 5.36 0.53 27.80
C THR A 812 6.40 -0.02 26.83
N GLU A 813 6.25 -1.27 26.40
CA GLU A 813 7.09 -1.91 25.40
C GLU A 813 6.44 -1.80 24.01
N PRO A 814 7.19 -1.85 22.89
CA PRO A 814 6.58 -1.86 21.57
C PRO A 814 6.11 -3.27 21.14
N ALA A 815 4.86 -3.42 20.66
CA ALA A 815 4.34 -4.67 20.10
C ALA A 815 4.38 -4.72 18.56
N ARG A 816 5.58 -4.67 17.97
CA ARG A 816 5.71 -4.71 16.49
C ARG A 816 5.14 -6.00 15.89
N HIS A 817 4.48 -5.88 14.74
CA HIS A 817 3.96 -7.00 13.94
C HIS A 817 4.83 -7.27 12.72
N SER A 818 5.05 -8.54 12.41
CA SER A 818 5.68 -9.02 11.18
C SER A 818 4.62 -9.48 10.17
N VAL A 819 5.00 -9.51 8.89
CA VAL A 819 4.20 -10.14 7.83
C VAL A 819 3.97 -11.62 8.17
N ASP A 820 2.72 -12.06 8.03
CA ASP A 820 2.30 -13.44 8.26
C ASP A 820 2.00 -14.19 6.96
N VAL A 821 1.37 -13.52 5.99
CA VAL A 821 0.93 -14.10 4.71
C VAL A 821 1.32 -13.19 3.56
N VAL A 822 1.87 -13.77 2.51
CA VAL A 822 2.17 -13.07 1.26
C VAL A 822 1.22 -13.55 0.16
N ALA A 823 0.33 -12.67 -0.28
CA ALA A 823 -0.70 -12.98 -1.26
C ALA A 823 -0.73 -11.92 -2.37
N ALA A 824 0.09 -12.14 -3.40
CA ALA A 824 0.13 -11.33 -4.60
C ALA A 824 -1.21 -11.41 -5.37
N GLY A 825 -1.41 -10.50 -6.32
CA GLY A 825 -2.58 -10.47 -7.18
C GLY A 825 -2.22 -10.50 -8.66
N ARG A 826 -3.03 -11.19 -9.46
CA ARG A 826 -2.95 -11.16 -10.92
C ARG A 826 -4.14 -10.45 -11.53
N ARG A 827 -3.88 -9.71 -12.60
CA ARG A 827 -4.92 -9.30 -13.54
C ARG A 827 -5.04 -10.35 -14.63
N ASN A 828 -6.12 -11.10 -14.62
CA ASN A 828 -6.48 -12.02 -15.69
C ASN A 828 -7.38 -11.33 -16.73
N ASN A 829 -7.31 -11.79 -17.97
CA ASN A 829 -8.21 -11.36 -19.03
C ASN A 829 -8.50 -12.51 -20.02
N PRO A 830 -9.71 -12.54 -20.61
CA PRO A 830 -9.98 -13.39 -21.76
C PRO A 830 -9.16 -12.93 -22.98
N PRO A 831 -9.00 -13.79 -23.99
CA PRO A 831 -8.48 -13.37 -25.30
C PRO A 831 -9.48 -12.44 -26.00
N GLU A 832 -8.97 -11.44 -26.70
CA GLU A 832 -9.72 -10.56 -27.60
C GLU A 832 -8.87 -10.31 -28.87
N PRO A 833 -9.42 -9.76 -29.97
CA PRO A 833 -8.61 -9.40 -31.13
C PRO A 833 -7.44 -8.48 -30.75
N GLY A 834 -6.22 -9.01 -30.82
CA GLY A 834 -4.99 -8.31 -30.42
C GLY A 834 -4.67 -8.33 -28.93
N VAL A 835 -5.40 -9.09 -28.10
CA VAL A 835 -5.14 -9.28 -26.66
C VAL A 835 -4.96 -10.78 -26.39
N PRO A 836 -3.80 -11.22 -25.86
CA PRO A 836 -3.55 -12.63 -25.63
C PRO A 836 -4.36 -13.18 -24.45
N ALA A 837 -4.65 -14.49 -24.48
CA ALA A 837 -5.31 -15.19 -23.38
C ALA A 837 -4.42 -15.19 -22.13
N LEU A 838 -4.99 -14.78 -20.99
CA LEU A 838 -4.32 -14.78 -19.70
C LEU A 838 -5.35 -15.09 -18.60
N CYS A 839 -5.97 -16.27 -18.69
CA CYS A 839 -7.09 -16.65 -17.83
C CYS A 839 -7.06 -18.09 -17.29
N ALA A 840 -5.88 -18.73 -17.27
CA ALA A 840 -5.70 -20.09 -16.73
C ALA A 840 -5.83 -20.20 -15.19
N TYR A 841 -5.78 -19.08 -14.46
CA TYR A 841 -5.78 -19.10 -12.99
C TYR A 841 -7.20 -19.21 -12.43
N ASN A 842 -7.34 -20.02 -11.38
CA ASN A 842 -8.56 -20.10 -10.57
C ASN A 842 -8.55 -19.02 -9.46
N PRO A 843 -9.47 -19.01 -8.46
CA PRO A 843 -9.52 -17.95 -7.46
C PRO A 843 -8.22 -17.74 -6.67
N LEU A 844 -7.50 -18.83 -6.35
CA LEU A 844 -6.34 -18.80 -5.47
C LEU A 844 -5.35 -19.93 -5.78
N HIS A 845 -4.14 -19.54 -6.16
CA HIS A 845 -3.02 -20.44 -6.37
C HIS A 845 -1.98 -20.32 -5.26
N TYR A 846 -1.30 -21.43 -4.99
CA TYR A 846 -0.05 -21.49 -4.24
C TYR A 846 1.08 -21.85 -5.22
N MET A 847 2.18 -21.12 -5.16
CA MET A 847 3.36 -21.37 -5.97
C MET A 847 4.58 -21.62 -5.10
N GLU A 848 5.29 -22.70 -5.41
CA GLU A 848 6.63 -22.94 -4.88
C GLU A 848 7.58 -21.83 -5.40
N PRO A 849 8.70 -21.55 -4.70
CA PRO A 849 9.59 -20.45 -5.07
C PRO A 849 10.05 -20.39 -6.54
N PRO A 850 10.37 -21.50 -7.25
CA PRO A 850 10.77 -21.42 -8.65
C PRO A 850 9.67 -20.86 -9.55
N GLU A 851 8.45 -21.40 -9.45
CA GLU A 851 7.30 -20.95 -10.24
C GLU A 851 6.87 -19.54 -9.83
N LEU A 852 6.89 -19.23 -8.53
CA LEU A 852 6.59 -17.89 -8.02
C LEU A 852 7.55 -16.84 -8.60
N PHE A 853 8.84 -17.17 -8.71
CA PHE A 853 9.81 -16.24 -9.26
C PHE A 853 9.72 -16.11 -10.78
N MET A 854 9.22 -17.10 -11.52
CA MET A 854 8.87 -16.88 -12.93
C MET A 854 7.77 -15.82 -13.07
N GLU A 855 6.72 -15.88 -12.22
CA GLU A 855 5.66 -14.88 -12.18
C GLU A 855 6.20 -13.50 -11.78
N PHE A 856 7.02 -13.41 -10.72
CA PHE A 856 7.56 -12.13 -10.24
C PHE A 856 8.53 -11.48 -11.22
N ILE A 857 9.40 -12.25 -11.86
CA ILE A 857 10.31 -11.76 -12.89
C ILE A 857 9.51 -11.20 -14.07
N SER A 858 8.44 -11.91 -14.46
CA SER A 858 7.66 -11.59 -15.66
C SER A 858 6.62 -10.48 -15.44
N SER A 859 5.95 -10.46 -14.28
CA SER A 859 4.89 -9.51 -13.91
C SER A 859 3.94 -9.23 -15.07
N MET A 860 3.25 -10.28 -15.53
CA MET A 860 2.55 -10.32 -16.82
C MET A 860 1.21 -9.58 -16.80
N THR A 861 0.83 -8.99 -17.94
CA THR A 861 -0.46 -8.32 -18.11
C THR A 861 -0.91 -8.33 -19.57
N GLY A 862 -2.21 -8.48 -19.83
CA GLY A 862 -2.76 -8.37 -21.19
C GLY A 862 -2.79 -6.95 -21.76
N LYS A 863 -2.43 -5.93 -20.96
CA LYS A 863 -2.22 -4.56 -21.46
C LYS A 863 -0.88 -4.49 -22.21
N SER A 864 -0.87 -3.83 -23.36
CA SER A 864 0.33 -3.60 -24.19
C SER A 864 1.11 -4.89 -24.51
N PRO A 865 0.52 -5.84 -25.26
CA PRO A 865 1.17 -7.09 -25.65
C PRO A 865 2.49 -6.86 -26.40
N SER A 866 3.43 -7.79 -26.25
CA SER A 866 4.66 -7.82 -27.06
C SER A 866 4.37 -8.46 -28.43
N THR A 867 5.37 -8.52 -29.31
CA THR A 867 5.23 -9.23 -30.59
C THR A 867 5.06 -10.74 -30.43
N THR A 868 5.47 -11.30 -29.29
CA THR A 868 5.56 -12.74 -29.02
C THR A 868 4.66 -13.23 -27.88
N GLY A 869 4.06 -12.33 -27.09
CA GLY A 869 3.29 -12.69 -25.90
C GLY A 869 2.61 -11.51 -25.22
N ALA A 870 2.44 -11.60 -23.90
CA ALA A 870 1.80 -10.56 -23.10
C ALA A 870 2.72 -9.35 -22.85
N GLY A 871 2.16 -8.26 -22.30
CA GLY A 871 2.93 -7.16 -21.75
C GLY A 871 3.55 -7.56 -20.40
N SER A 872 4.63 -6.87 -20.02
CA SER A 872 5.34 -7.07 -18.76
C SER A 872 5.53 -5.74 -18.03
N GLU A 873 5.26 -5.71 -16.72
CA GLU A 873 5.66 -4.59 -15.85
C GLU A 873 7.10 -4.73 -15.31
N GLY A 874 7.84 -5.73 -15.80
CA GLY A 874 9.18 -6.13 -15.38
C GLY A 874 9.24 -6.67 -13.96
N ALA A 875 10.44 -7.08 -13.52
CA ALA A 875 10.66 -7.69 -12.21
C ALA A 875 9.93 -6.94 -11.08
N LEU A 876 9.10 -7.67 -10.34
CA LEU A 876 8.35 -7.20 -9.17
C LEU A 876 7.44 -5.99 -9.46
N THR A 877 7.01 -5.78 -10.72
CA THR A 877 6.29 -4.58 -11.21
C THR A 877 7.08 -3.27 -11.10
N LYS A 878 8.41 -3.37 -10.99
CA LYS A 878 9.31 -2.25 -10.69
C LYS A 878 10.12 -1.76 -11.88
N SER A 879 9.99 -2.30 -13.10
CA SER A 879 10.78 -1.80 -14.26
C SER A 879 10.70 -0.28 -14.43
N PRO A 880 9.52 0.38 -14.34
CA PRO A 880 9.43 1.84 -14.44
C PRO A 880 10.03 2.62 -13.26
N PHE A 881 10.42 1.92 -12.19
CA PHE A 881 10.83 2.49 -10.90
C PHE A 881 12.16 1.91 -10.38
N ASN A 882 12.91 1.19 -11.22
CA ASN A 882 14.22 0.66 -10.85
C ASN A 882 15.28 1.15 -11.84
N ALA A 883 16.25 1.93 -11.34
CA ALA A 883 17.36 2.46 -12.11
C ALA A 883 18.54 1.49 -12.22
N LEU A 884 18.50 0.35 -11.52
CA LEU A 884 19.59 -0.60 -11.36
C LEU A 884 19.27 -1.93 -12.08
N PRO A 885 20.28 -2.79 -12.29
CA PRO A 885 20.07 -4.17 -12.70
C PRO A 885 19.01 -4.87 -11.82
N PRO A 886 17.90 -5.36 -12.38
CA PRO A 886 16.77 -5.88 -11.61
C PRO A 886 17.12 -7.15 -10.82
N VAL A 887 18.21 -7.83 -11.16
CA VAL A 887 18.73 -8.98 -10.41
C VAL A 887 19.06 -8.66 -8.95
N TYR A 888 19.38 -7.40 -8.61
CA TYR A 888 19.66 -7.03 -7.22
C TYR A 888 18.41 -7.11 -6.35
N ASP A 889 17.29 -6.61 -6.85
CA ASP A 889 15.97 -6.76 -6.22
C ASP A 889 15.55 -8.23 -6.15
N LEU A 890 15.72 -8.98 -7.24
CA LEU A 890 15.32 -10.39 -7.29
C LEU A 890 16.10 -11.26 -6.32
N ASN A 891 17.42 -11.05 -6.21
CA ASN A 891 18.28 -11.77 -5.26
C ASN A 891 17.83 -11.51 -3.81
N ALA A 892 17.52 -10.25 -3.47
CA ALA A 892 17.04 -9.89 -2.14
C ALA A 892 15.65 -10.49 -1.87
N SER A 893 14.74 -10.39 -2.84
CA SER A 893 13.39 -10.93 -2.73
C SER A 893 13.41 -12.45 -2.53
N LEU A 894 14.21 -13.20 -3.30
CA LEU A 894 14.30 -14.66 -3.13
C LEU A 894 14.71 -15.04 -1.70
N LEU A 895 15.73 -14.37 -1.17
CA LEU A 895 16.17 -14.59 0.21
C LEU A 895 15.05 -14.26 1.21
N SER A 896 14.26 -13.22 0.97
CA SER A 896 13.11 -12.84 1.80
C SER A 896 12.10 -13.99 1.95
N TYR A 897 11.70 -14.61 0.82
CA TYR A 897 10.78 -15.75 0.83
C TYR A 897 11.41 -17.00 1.43
N ALA A 898 12.62 -17.37 1.00
CA ALA A 898 13.24 -18.63 1.41
C ALA A 898 13.69 -18.63 2.87
N LEU A 899 14.35 -17.57 3.33
CA LEU A 899 14.80 -17.45 4.74
C LEU A 899 13.61 -17.23 5.69
N GLY A 900 12.60 -16.52 5.20
CA GLY A 900 11.34 -16.29 5.88
C GLY A 900 10.42 -17.51 5.91
N GLY A 901 10.61 -18.49 5.01
CA GLY A 901 9.66 -19.60 4.88
C GLY A 901 8.24 -19.11 4.54
N TYR A 902 8.13 -18.11 3.68
CA TYR A 902 6.85 -17.56 3.26
C TYR A 902 6.28 -18.33 2.06
N ASP A 903 5.04 -18.77 2.19
CA ASP A 903 4.29 -19.35 1.08
C ASP A 903 3.86 -18.26 0.08
N GLY A 904 4.12 -18.48 -1.20
CA GLY A 904 3.75 -17.56 -2.28
C GLY A 904 2.33 -17.80 -2.76
N TRP A 905 1.38 -16.98 -2.31
CA TRP A 905 0.00 -17.05 -2.77
C TRP A 905 -0.28 -16.07 -3.92
N LEU A 906 -1.15 -16.47 -4.85
CA LEU A 906 -1.56 -15.66 -5.99
C LEU A 906 -3.09 -15.66 -6.12
N SER A 907 -3.69 -14.49 -5.89
CA SER A 907 -5.14 -14.26 -6.01
C SER A 907 -5.54 -13.72 -7.39
N SER A 908 -6.68 -14.16 -7.91
CA SER A 908 -7.18 -13.73 -9.21
C SER A 908 -8.04 -12.47 -9.14
N ALA A 909 -7.83 -11.55 -10.09
CA ALA A 909 -8.65 -10.37 -10.33
C ALA A 909 -8.95 -10.22 -11.84
N GLY A 910 -10.01 -9.49 -12.17
CA GLY A 910 -10.51 -9.34 -13.53
C GLY A 910 -11.41 -10.51 -13.94
N TYR A 911 -10.82 -11.63 -14.33
CA TYR A 911 -11.51 -12.83 -14.83
C TYR A 911 -10.97 -14.14 -14.24
N ILE A 912 -11.78 -15.19 -14.30
CA ILE A 912 -11.38 -16.59 -14.08
C ILE A 912 -11.87 -17.39 -15.29
N GLY A 913 -10.94 -18.00 -16.04
CA GLY A 913 -11.27 -18.50 -17.37
C GLY A 913 -11.72 -17.38 -18.33
N PRO A 914 -12.13 -17.74 -19.55
CA PRO A 914 -12.55 -16.77 -20.55
C PRO A 914 -13.92 -16.11 -20.29
N LYS A 915 -14.79 -16.71 -19.44
CA LYS A 915 -16.19 -16.29 -19.33
C LYS A 915 -16.53 -15.61 -18.00
N VAL A 916 -15.95 -16.09 -16.89
CA VAL A 916 -16.35 -15.62 -15.56
C VAL A 916 -15.62 -14.35 -15.16
N LYS A 917 -16.31 -13.22 -15.19
CA LYS A 917 -15.82 -11.95 -14.64
C LYS A 917 -15.85 -12.02 -13.10
N VAL A 918 -14.80 -11.51 -12.45
CA VAL A 918 -14.70 -11.43 -10.98
C VAL A 918 -14.35 -10.05 -10.46
N ALA A 919 -13.93 -9.11 -11.32
CA ALA A 919 -13.49 -7.78 -10.91
C ALA A 919 -12.47 -7.86 -9.75
N HIS A 920 -12.81 -7.36 -8.56
CA HIS A 920 -12.01 -7.45 -7.34
C HIS A 920 -12.69 -8.23 -6.21
N ASP A 921 -13.78 -8.95 -6.50
CA ASP A 921 -14.59 -9.64 -5.49
C ASP A 921 -13.75 -10.64 -4.66
N ILE A 922 -12.84 -11.36 -5.32
CA ILE A 922 -11.91 -12.30 -4.65
C ILE A 922 -10.78 -11.57 -3.95
N SER A 923 -10.29 -10.45 -4.50
CA SER A 923 -9.20 -9.67 -3.90
C SER A 923 -9.55 -9.19 -2.50
N LEU A 924 -10.82 -8.83 -2.25
CA LEU A 924 -11.32 -8.39 -0.95
C LEU A 924 -11.45 -9.53 0.08
N LEU A 925 -11.59 -10.78 -0.38
CA LEU A 925 -11.78 -11.96 0.48
C LEU A 925 -10.46 -12.53 1.01
N VAL A 926 -9.33 -12.27 0.35
CA VAL A 926 -7.99 -12.75 0.76
C VAL A 926 -7.67 -12.49 2.24
N PRO A 927 -7.76 -11.26 2.77
CA PRO A 927 -7.45 -11.03 4.18
C PRO A 927 -8.48 -11.65 5.13
N GLU A 928 -9.74 -11.82 4.70
CA GLU A 928 -10.78 -12.44 5.50
C GLU A 928 -10.56 -13.95 5.67
N ILE A 929 -10.17 -14.66 4.61
CA ILE A 929 -9.95 -16.10 4.67
C ILE A 929 -8.72 -16.42 5.51
N PHE A 930 -7.60 -15.77 5.23
CA PHE A 930 -6.33 -16.07 5.89
C PHE A 930 -6.31 -15.64 7.36
N SER A 931 -6.93 -14.51 7.73
CA SER A 931 -7.00 -14.08 9.14
C SER A 931 -7.87 -14.99 10.02
N ARG A 932 -8.75 -15.79 9.39
CA ARG A 932 -9.59 -16.77 10.06
C ARG A 932 -9.01 -18.17 10.03
N MET A 933 -7.81 -18.37 9.49
CA MET A 933 -7.06 -19.64 9.51
C MET A 933 -5.85 -19.51 10.44
N THR A 934 -5.61 -20.53 11.26
CA THR A 934 -4.38 -20.58 12.07
C THR A 934 -3.15 -20.71 11.15
N PRO A 935 -1.95 -20.33 11.61
CA PRO A 935 -0.72 -20.50 10.83
C PRO A 935 -0.51 -21.94 10.33
N ARG A 936 -0.84 -22.95 11.14
CA ARG A 936 -0.75 -24.36 10.76
C ARG A 936 -1.78 -24.75 9.71
N GLU A 937 -3.00 -24.24 9.80
CA GLU A 937 -4.06 -24.58 8.82
C GLU A 937 -3.76 -24.01 7.43
N ARG A 938 -3.10 -22.84 7.35
CA ARG A 938 -2.83 -22.15 6.08
C ARG A 938 -1.44 -22.41 5.51
N ASP A 939 -0.60 -23.16 6.22
CA ASP A 939 0.69 -23.63 5.71
C ASP A 939 0.46 -24.50 4.47
N ALA A 940 1.14 -24.16 3.37
CA ALA A 940 0.88 -24.81 2.09
C ALA A 940 1.14 -26.32 2.12
N ARG A 941 2.13 -26.79 2.88
CA ARG A 941 2.42 -28.23 3.01
C ARG A 941 1.27 -28.95 3.70
N THR A 942 0.77 -28.38 4.80
CA THR A 942 -0.39 -28.90 5.52
C THR A 942 -1.63 -28.97 4.61
N LEU A 943 -1.84 -27.95 3.78
CA LEU A 943 -2.95 -27.91 2.83
C LEU A 943 -2.80 -28.94 1.69
N ILE A 944 -1.58 -29.16 1.19
CA ILE A 944 -1.28 -30.19 0.19
C ILE A 944 -1.48 -31.59 0.78
N GLU A 945 -0.93 -31.87 1.96
CA GLU A 945 -1.06 -33.16 2.65
C GLU A 945 -2.52 -33.51 2.96
N ALA A 946 -3.33 -32.50 3.31
CA ALA A 946 -4.76 -32.67 3.56
C ALA A 946 -5.63 -32.70 2.29
N GLY A 947 -5.04 -32.53 1.10
CA GLY A 947 -5.74 -32.59 -0.18
C GLY A 947 -6.58 -31.35 -0.52
N PHE A 948 -6.30 -30.19 0.10
CA PHE A 948 -6.98 -28.92 -0.19
C PHE A 948 -6.36 -28.14 -1.36
N LEU A 949 -5.13 -28.48 -1.74
CA LEU A 949 -4.44 -27.91 -2.88
C LEU A 949 -4.15 -29.00 -3.92
N GLN A 950 -4.52 -28.74 -5.17
CA GLN A 950 -4.28 -29.64 -6.30
C GLN A 950 -3.12 -29.10 -7.14
N ARG A 951 -2.10 -29.94 -7.40
CA ARG A 951 -1.00 -29.62 -8.31
C ARG A 951 -1.48 -29.57 -9.76
N LEU A 952 -1.00 -28.61 -10.54
CA LEU A 952 -1.14 -28.63 -11.99
C LEU A 952 0.06 -29.33 -12.62
N GLU A 953 -0.20 -30.13 -13.65
CA GLU A 953 0.79 -30.95 -14.35
C GLU A 953 0.80 -30.62 -15.84
N ASP A 954 1.92 -30.87 -16.49
CA ASP A 954 2.04 -30.71 -17.94
C ASP A 954 1.15 -31.71 -18.66
N PHE A 955 0.62 -31.31 -19.81
CA PHE A 955 -0.20 -32.17 -20.66
C PHE A 955 0.02 -31.84 -22.14
N ASP A 956 -0.48 -32.70 -23.02
CA ASP A 956 -0.41 -32.47 -24.46
C ASP A 956 -1.74 -31.92 -24.99
N TYR A 957 -1.66 -30.88 -25.81
CA TYR A 957 -2.80 -30.33 -26.55
C TYR A 957 -2.39 -30.12 -28.00
N GLU A 958 -3.12 -30.72 -28.95
CA GLU A 958 -2.83 -30.64 -30.39
C GLU A 958 -1.36 -31.00 -30.75
N GLY A 959 -0.77 -31.96 -30.04
CA GLY A 959 0.61 -32.42 -30.28
C GLY A 959 1.70 -31.49 -29.73
N ARG A 960 1.33 -30.45 -28.98
CA ARG A 960 2.24 -29.53 -28.29
C ARG A 960 2.19 -29.81 -26.78
N ARG A 961 3.36 -29.75 -26.14
CA ARG A 961 3.46 -29.85 -24.68
C ARG A 961 3.07 -28.52 -24.05
N ILE A 962 2.06 -28.55 -23.21
CA ILE A 962 1.57 -27.40 -22.45
C ILE A 962 2.18 -27.48 -21.04
N GLU A 963 3.06 -26.52 -20.71
CA GLU A 963 3.79 -26.50 -19.44
C GLU A 963 2.96 -25.94 -18.25
N ALA A 964 1.78 -26.53 -18.03
CA ALA A 964 0.85 -26.07 -17.00
C ALA A 964 1.39 -26.27 -15.57
N SER A 965 2.45 -27.06 -15.38
CA SER A 965 3.12 -27.16 -14.07
C SER A 965 3.70 -25.83 -13.58
N ARG A 966 3.93 -24.86 -14.47
CA ARG A 966 4.35 -23.49 -14.11
C ARG A 966 3.30 -22.73 -13.29
N LEU A 967 2.05 -23.19 -13.26
CA LEU A 967 0.96 -22.60 -12.49
C LEU A 967 0.93 -23.04 -11.01
N GLY A 968 1.82 -23.97 -10.62
CA GLY A 968 1.96 -24.45 -9.24
C GLY A 968 0.77 -25.31 -8.79
N TYR A 969 0.18 -24.92 -7.67
CA TYR A 969 -0.99 -25.56 -7.07
C TYR A 969 -2.16 -24.58 -7.03
N ARG A 970 -3.37 -25.12 -6.97
CA ARG A 970 -4.60 -24.31 -6.85
C ARG A 970 -5.54 -24.87 -5.80
N MET A 971 -6.37 -24.00 -5.21
CA MET A 971 -7.45 -24.45 -4.32
C MET A 971 -8.48 -25.30 -5.07
N ASN A 972 -9.13 -26.23 -4.36
CA ASN A 972 -10.20 -27.07 -4.88
C ASN A 972 -11.49 -26.93 -4.04
N GLU A 973 -12.49 -27.74 -4.35
CA GLU A 973 -13.80 -27.78 -3.69
C GLU A 973 -13.65 -28.05 -2.18
N ALA A 974 -12.71 -28.92 -1.79
CA ALA A 974 -12.48 -29.27 -0.38
C ALA A 974 -11.94 -28.07 0.42
N PHE A 975 -11.09 -27.23 -0.17
CA PHE A 975 -10.64 -25.97 0.44
C PHE A 975 -11.84 -25.03 0.66
N ALA A 976 -12.68 -24.86 -0.36
CA ALA A 976 -13.87 -24.01 -0.29
C ALA A 976 -14.82 -24.48 0.83
N ALA A 977 -15.23 -25.75 0.80
CA ALA A 977 -16.10 -26.36 1.80
C ALA A 977 -15.59 -26.17 3.24
N THR A 978 -14.27 -26.32 3.44
CA THR A 978 -13.65 -26.32 4.78
C THR A 978 -13.43 -24.91 5.33
N TYR A 979 -12.82 -24.02 4.54
CA TYR A 979 -12.33 -22.74 5.04
C TYR A 979 -13.23 -21.56 4.66
N PHE A 980 -13.82 -21.56 3.45
CA PHE A 980 -14.77 -20.50 3.07
C PHE A 980 -16.08 -20.59 3.88
N GLY A 981 -16.37 -21.73 4.49
CA GLY A 981 -17.44 -21.89 5.49
C GLY A 981 -17.23 -21.07 6.78
N ARG A 982 -16.09 -20.37 6.94
CA ARG A 982 -15.85 -19.37 8.00
C ARG A 982 -16.37 -17.98 7.63
N ILE A 983 -16.71 -17.75 6.36
CA ILE A 983 -17.19 -16.48 5.80
C ILE A 983 -18.60 -16.64 5.26
N PHE A 984 -18.83 -17.64 4.41
CA PHE A 984 -20.08 -17.86 3.69
C PHE A 984 -20.92 -18.95 4.35
N LEU A 985 -22.24 -18.83 4.20
CA LEU A 985 -23.21 -19.76 4.76
C LEU A 985 -23.28 -21.08 3.97
N HIS A 986 -23.10 -21.00 2.65
CA HIS A 986 -23.12 -22.12 1.72
C HIS A 986 -21.77 -22.20 0.97
N PRO A 987 -20.71 -22.73 1.61
CA PRO A 987 -19.38 -22.70 1.03
C PRO A 987 -19.26 -23.48 -0.29
N ASP A 988 -20.08 -24.51 -0.48
CA ASP A 988 -20.04 -25.42 -1.64
C ASP A 988 -20.51 -24.76 -2.96
N VAL A 989 -21.20 -23.62 -2.89
CA VAL A 989 -21.70 -22.88 -4.06
C VAL A 989 -21.00 -21.52 -4.27
N VAL A 990 -20.02 -21.18 -3.41
CA VAL A 990 -19.26 -19.93 -3.52
C VAL A 990 -18.57 -19.85 -4.88
N PHE A 991 -17.91 -20.94 -5.28
CA PHE A 991 -17.27 -21.07 -6.58
C PHE A 991 -17.93 -22.22 -7.34
N THR A 992 -18.28 -21.99 -8.60
CA THR A 992 -18.71 -23.07 -9.50
C THR A 992 -17.52 -23.97 -9.84
N GLU A 993 -17.79 -25.17 -10.35
CA GLU A 993 -16.72 -26.05 -10.84
C GLU A 993 -15.87 -25.34 -11.90
N GLU A 994 -16.50 -24.60 -12.82
CA GLU A 994 -15.81 -23.81 -13.85
C GLU A 994 -14.97 -22.65 -13.31
N MET A 995 -15.28 -22.12 -12.12
CA MET A 995 -14.41 -21.15 -11.44
C MET A 995 -13.20 -21.85 -10.82
N LEU A 996 -13.38 -23.01 -10.20
CA LEU A 996 -12.28 -23.77 -9.57
C LEU A 996 -11.37 -24.44 -10.63
N ARG A 997 -11.96 -24.81 -11.76
CA ARG A 997 -11.36 -25.54 -12.88
C ARG A 997 -11.62 -24.79 -14.20
N PRO A 998 -10.95 -23.65 -14.44
CA PRO A 998 -11.20 -22.81 -15.61
C PRO A 998 -10.95 -23.51 -16.95
N GLU A 999 -10.19 -24.62 -16.97
CA GLU A 999 -10.04 -25.47 -18.16
C GLU A 999 -11.36 -26.07 -18.67
N LEU A 1000 -12.39 -26.16 -17.82
CA LEU A 1000 -13.71 -26.66 -18.21
C LEU A 1000 -14.50 -25.64 -19.05
N GLN A 1001 -14.20 -24.35 -18.91
CA GLN A 1001 -14.88 -23.31 -19.68
C GLN A 1001 -14.50 -23.37 -21.17
N ASP A 1002 -13.21 -23.59 -21.44
CA ASP A 1002 -12.62 -23.82 -22.76
C ASP A 1002 -11.18 -24.38 -22.63
N PRO A 1003 -10.93 -25.66 -22.95
CA PRO A 1003 -9.60 -26.27 -22.85
C PRO A 1003 -8.56 -25.66 -23.80
N GLY A 1004 -8.98 -25.16 -24.97
CA GLY A 1004 -8.10 -24.53 -25.95
C GLY A 1004 -7.57 -23.20 -25.42
N ILE A 1005 -8.45 -22.35 -24.88
CA ILE A 1005 -8.03 -21.07 -24.29
C ILE A 1005 -7.19 -21.25 -23.03
N PHE A 1006 -7.43 -22.32 -22.27
CA PHE A 1006 -6.56 -22.68 -21.14
C PHE A 1006 -5.15 -23.02 -21.62
N ALA A 1007 -5.01 -23.88 -22.65
CA ALA A 1007 -3.73 -24.22 -23.25
C ALA A 1007 -3.02 -22.98 -23.84
N ASP A 1008 -3.75 -22.14 -24.59
CA ASP A 1008 -3.24 -20.89 -25.15
C ASP A 1008 -2.71 -19.95 -24.05
N SER A 1009 -3.41 -19.83 -22.93
CA SER A 1009 -2.98 -19.00 -21.80
C SER A 1009 -1.63 -19.47 -21.24
N VAL A 1010 -1.41 -20.78 -21.16
CA VAL A 1010 -0.14 -21.36 -20.67
C VAL A 1010 0.98 -21.16 -21.69
N GLU A 1011 0.72 -21.33 -22.99
CA GLU A 1011 1.71 -21.03 -24.03
C GLU A 1011 2.12 -19.55 -24.01
N VAL A 1012 1.16 -18.63 -23.82
CA VAL A 1012 1.44 -17.18 -23.65
C VAL A 1012 2.33 -16.94 -22.43
N ILE A 1013 2.09 -17.62 -21.32
CA ILE A 1013 2.92 -17.54 -20.11
C ILE A 1013 4.35 -17.98 -20.44
N VAL A 1014 4.53 -19.13 -21.10
CA VAL A 1014 5.86 -19.66 -21.48
C VAL A 1014 6.60 -18.71 -22.41
N ALA A 1015 5.93 -18.20 -23.45
CA ALA A 1015 6.52 -17.25 -24.41
C ALA A 1015 6.90 -15.93 -23.74
N THR A 1016 6.11 -15.47 -22.77
CA THR A 1016 6.40 -14.25 -22.02
C THR A 1016 7.59 -14.47 -21.08
N HIS A 1017 7.68 -15.62 -20.40
CA HIS A 1017 8.86 -15.98 -19.59
C HIS A 1017 10.14 -15.94 -20.44
N GLN A 1018 10.10 -16.53 -21.64
CA GLN A 1018 11.25 -16.54 -22.55
C GLN A 1018 11.65 -15.13 -22.98
N THR A 1019 10.67 -14.31 -23.36
CA THR A 1019 10.90 -12.92 -23.79
C THR A 1019 11.49 -12.08 -22.66
N VAL A 1020 10.98 -12.22 -21.43
CA VAL A 1020 11.49 -11.47 -20.27
C VAL A 1020 12.88 -11.97 -19.87
N ALA A 1021 13.12 -13.28 -19.83
CA ALA A 1021 14.43 -13.83 -19.49
C ALA A 1021 15.53 -13.42 -20.48
N LYS A 1022 15.16 -13.16 -21.75
CA LYS A 1022 16.09 -12.65 -22.77
C LYS A 1022 16.78 -11.35 -22.35
N HIS A 1023 16.07 -10.45 -21.65
CA HIS A 1023 16.66 -9.19 -21.17
C HIS A 1023 17.90 -9.42 -20.31
N TYR A 1024 17.84 -10.40 -19.41
CA TYR A 1024 18.93 -10.75 -18.49
C TYR A 1024 20.12 -11.41 -19.20
N VAL A 1025 19.86 -12.08 -20.32
CA VAL A 1025 20.90 -12.64 -21.19
C VAL A 1025 21.57 -11.52 -21.99
N ASP A 1026 20.78 -10.63 -22.57
CA ASP A 1026 21.25 -9.56 -23.46
C ASP A 1026 22.10 -8.50 -22.74
N ASP A 1027 21.74 -8.11 -21.50
CA ASP A 1027 22.54 -7.20 -20.67
C ASP A 1027 23.59 -7.91 -19.79
N GLY A 1028 23.62 -9.25 -19.80
CA GLY A 1028 24.53 -10.07 -19.02
C GLY A 1028 24.24 -10.12 -17.52
N SER A 1029 23.16 -9.50 -17.04
CA SER A 1029 22.80 -9.47 -15.62
C SER A 1029 22.49 -10.86 -15.04
N ILE A 1030 22.18 -11.83 -15.90
CA ILE A 1030 22.05 -13.25 -15.52
C ILE A 1030 23.29 -13.79 -14.77
N GLN A 1031 24.48 -13.23 -15.02
CA GLN A 1031 25.71 -13.63 -14.31
C GLN A 1031 25.78 -13.14 -12.87
N TRP A 1032 24.99 -12.12 -12.50
CA TRP A 1032 24.90 -11.60 -11.13
C TRP A 1032 23.71 -12.15 -10.36
N ALA A 1033 22.84 -12.93 -11.01
CA ALA A 1033 21.78 -13.67 -10.34
C ALA A 1033 22.40 -14.75 -9.43
N VAL A 1034 21.84 -14.91 -8.24
CA VAL A 1034 22.25 -16.01 -7.34
C VAL A 1034 21.94 -17.37 -7.99
N PRO A 1035 22.67 -18.45 -7.65
CA PRO A 1035 22.57 -19.73 -8.35
C PRO A 1035 21.14 -20.23 -8.68
N PRO A 1036 20.17 -20.25 -7.74
CA PRO A 1036 18.79 -20.64 -8.06
C PRO A 1036 18.14 -19.77 -9.15
N LEU A 1037 18.32 -18.45 -9.11
CA LEU A 1037 17.72 -17.55 -10.09
C LEU A 1037 18.43 -17.57 -11.43
N ARG A 1038 19.76 -17.77 -11.43
CA ARG A 1038 20.51 -17.95 -12.67
C ARG A 1038 19.98 -19.15 -13.45
N ALA A 1039 19.91 -20.32 -12.80
CA ALA A 1039 19.38 -21.53 -13.41
C ALA A 1039 17.92 -21.34 -13.84
N LEU A 1040 17.09 -20.64 -13.05
CA LEU A 1040 15.70 -20.34 -13.40
C LEU A 1040 15.59 -19.49 -14.68
N LEU A 1041 16.38 -18.43 -14.80
CA LEU A 1041 16.40 -17.56 -15.99
C LEU A 1041 16.88 -18.33 -17.24
N GLU A 1042 17.89 -19.20 -17.10
CA GLU A 1042 18.36 -20.07 -18.18
C GLU A 1042 17.25 -21.05 -18.64
N ILE A 1043 16.50 -21.63 -17.70
CA ILE A 1043 15.33 -22.47 -17.98
C ILE A 1043 14.21 -21.68 -18.65
N MET A 1044 13.89 -20.48 -18.18
CA MET A 1044 12.87 -19.62 -18.81
C MET A 1044 13.23 -19.29 -20.26
N TYR A 1045 14.51 -19.03 -20.55
CA TYR A 1045 14.98 -18.62 -21.87
C TYR A 1045 15.16 -19.78 -22.86
N SER A 1046 15.77 -20.88 -22.42
CA SER A 1046 16.24 -21.96 -23.29
C SER A 1046 15.63 -23.34 -22.98
N GLY A 1047 14.84 -23.44 -21.92
CA GLY A 1047 14.25 -24.68 -21.43
C GLY A 1047 15.16 -25.50 -20.51
N ARG A 1048 16.45 -25.15 -20.39
CA ARG A 1048 17.42 -25.85 -19.52
C ARG A 1048 18.39 -24.89 -18.85
N SER A 1049 18.90 -25.27 -17.66
CA SER A 1049 20.05 -24.58 -17.06
C SER A 1049 21.36 -24.97 -17.76
N ALA A 1050 22.45 -24.27 -17.46
CA ALA A 1050 23.80 -24.59 -17.94
C ALA A 1050 24.25 -26.01 -17.53
N GLU A 1051 23.81 -26.49 -16.37
CA GLU A 1051 24.04 -27.85 -15.85
C GLU A 1051 23.11 -28.91 -16.49
N GLY A 1052 22.15 -28.48 -17.33
CA GLY A 1052 21.20 -29.34 -18.01
C GLY A 1052 19.89 -29.59 -17.25
N TRP A 1053 19.67 -28.92 -16.11
CA TRP A 1053 18.47 -29.07 -15.28
C TRP A 1053 17.23 -28.46 -15.92
N THR A 1054 16.07 -28.89 -15.43
CA THR A 1054 14.73 -28.37 -15.76
C THR A 1054 14.00 -27.98 -14.48
N LEU A 1055 12.80 -27.40 -14.59
CA LEU A 1055 11.97 -27.05 -13.42
C LEU A 1055 11.72 -28.23 -12.45
N ALA A 1056 11.65 -29.46 -12.97
CA ALA A 1056 11.38 -30.66 -12.20
C ALA A 1056 12.65 -31.34 -11.63
N SER A 1057 13.84 -30.87 -12.00
CA SER A 1057 15.10 -31.45 -11.52
C SER A 1057 15.24 -31.26 -10.00
N PRO A 1058 15.40 -32.32 -9.19
CA PRO A 1058 15.54 -32.21 -7.75
C PRO A 1058 16.73 -31.33 -7.32
N GLU A 1059 17.83 -31.39 -8.06
CA GLU A 1059 19.03 -30.60 -7.81
C GLU A 1059 18.75 -29.09 -7.96
N PHE A 1060 17.95 -28.72 -8.97
CA PHE A 1060 17.53 -27.34 -9.17
C PHE A 1060 16.59 -26.86 -8.05
N ARG A 1061 15.59 -27.68 -7.68
CA ARG A 1061 14.65 -27.31 -6.61
C ARG A 1061 15.33 -27.19 -5.24
N ALA A 1062 16.33 -28.02 -4.96
CA ALA A 1062 17.13 -27.95 -3.75
C ALA A 1062 17.85 -26.60 -3.57
N LEU A 1063 18.17 -25.87 -4.66
CA LEU A 1063 18.79 -24.54 -4.58
C LEU A 1063 17.90 -23.47 -3.92
N PHE A 1064 16.58 -23.70 -3.89
CA PHE A 1064 15.61 -22.78 -3.28
C PHE A 1064 15.32 -23.11 -1.81
N GLU A 1065 15.84 -24.22 -1.29
CA GLU A 1065 15.60 -24.64 0.08
C GLU A 1065 16.40 -23.79 1.07
N ARG A 1066 15.73 -23.38 2.15
CA ARG A 1066 16.28 -22.50 3.19
C ARG A 1066 17.62 -23.00 3.74
N GLU A 1067 17.74 -24.29 4.00
CA GLU A 1067 18.94 -24.89 4.60
C GLU A 1067 20.15 -24.81 3.66
N ASN A 1068 19.95 -25.14 2.38
CA ASN A 1068 21.00 -25.09 1.37
C ASN A 1068 21.47 -23.65 1.11
N ILE A 1069 20.55 -22.67 1.14
CA ILE A 1069 20.89 -21.25 1.04
C ILE A 1069 21.75 -20.81 2.22
N LEU A 1070 21.33 -21.11 3.46
CA LEU A 1070 22.08 -20.72 4.67
C LEU A 1070 23.48 -21.34 4.71
N ALA A 1071 23.65 -22.54 4.16
CA ALA A 1071 24.94 -23.24 4.09
C ALA A 1071 25.83 -22.82 2.91
N SER A 1072 25.33 -22.00 1.98
CA SER A 1072 26.01 -21.72 0.72
C SER A 1072 27.06 -20.61 0.81
N ASP A 1073 28.12 -20.75 0.00
CA ASP A 1073 29.18 -19.74 -0.13
C ASP A 1073 28.64 -18.40 -0.67
N TRP A 1074 27.69 -18.46 -1.62
CA TRP A 1074 27.14 -17.26 -2.23
C TRP A 1074 26.33 -16.43 -1.22
N TYR A 1075 25.62 -17.08 -0.29
CA TYR A 1075 24.91 -16.39 0.78
C TYR A 1075 25.90 -15.79 1.80
N ALA A 1076 26.92 -16.56 2.19
CA ALA A 1076 27.99 -16.06 3.07
C ALA A 1076 28.67 -14.81 2.48
N ALA A 1077 28.96 -14.81 1.18
CA ALA A 1077 29.53 -13.66 0.48
C ALA A 1077 28.65 -12.41 0.54
N ARG A 1078 27.31 -12.56 0.54
CA ARG A 1078 26.38 -11.44 0.72
C ARG A 1078 26.42 -10.88 2.14
N VAL A 1079 26.54 -11.75 3.14
CA VAL A 1079 26.69 -11.33 4.54
C VAL A 1079 28.00 -10.56 4.72
N ASP A 1080 29.09 -11.04 4.14
CA ASP A 1080 30.41 -10.38 4.21
C ASP A 1080 30.41 -9.03 3.47
N ALA A 1081 29.77 -8.96 2.31
CA ALA A 1081 29.58 -7.71 1.57
C ALA A 1081 28.84 -6.65 2.39
N LYS A 1082 27.82 -7.06 3.17
CA LYS A 1082 27.08 -6.15 4.05
C LYS A 1082 27.95 -5.61 5.19
N VAL A 1083 28.76 -6.47 5.82
CA VAL A 1083 29.72 -6.06 6.86
C VAL A 1083 30.71 -5.03 6.30
N GLU A 1084 31.27 -5.29 5.12
CA GLU A 1084 32.25 -4.40 4.51
C GLU A 1084 31.66 -3.03 4.15
N ARG A 1085 30.43 -3.00 3.62
CA ARG A 1085 29.73 -1.75 3.33
C ARG A 1085 29.49 -0.93 4.59
N ASP A 1086 29.07 -1.58 5.69
CA ASP A 1086 28.79 -0.89 6.96
C ASP A 1086 30.08 -0.37 7.61
N ARG A 1087 31.18 -1.11 7.50
CA ARG A 1087 32.52 -0.65 7.91
C ARG A 1087 32.91 0.63 7.17
N LYS A 1088 32.85 0.63 5.83
CA LYS A 1088 33.17 1.82 5.00
C LYS A 1088 32.30 3.03 5.36
N GLN A 1089 31.01 2.81 5.62
CA GLN A 1089 30.10 3.88 6.01
C GLN A 1089 30.38 4.42 7.42
N ALA A 1090 30.72 3.55 8.37
CA ALA A 1090 31.11 3.96 9.72
C ALA A 1090 32.38 4.83 9.68
N GLU A 1091 33.39 4.43 8.88
CA GLU A 1091 34.60 5.23 8.66
C GLU A 1091 34.30 6.59 8.01
N ALA A 1092 33.45 6.62 6.99
CA ALA A 1092 33.02 7.86 6.36
C ALA A 1092 32.28 8.79 7.36
N SER A 1093 31.48 8.22 8.26
CA SER A 1093 30.77 8.97 9.30
C SER A 1093 31.75 9.59 10.30
N ILE A 1094 32.77 8.84 10.73
CA ILE A 1094 33.84 9.34 11.59
C ILE A 1094 34.60 10.49 10.91
N ARG A 1095 34.93 10.36 9.61
CA ARG A 1095 35.60 11.44 8.85
C ARG A 1095 34.73 12.69 8.78
N ALA A 1096 33.44 12.56 8.48
CA ALA A 1096 32.52 13.69 8.38
C ALA A 1096 32.36 14.43 9.71
N LEU A 1097 32.13 13.70 10.81
CA LEU A 1097 32.00 14.27 12.15
C LEU A 1097 33.31 14.95 12.59
N THR A 1098 34.46 14.31 12.40
CA THR A 1098 35.77 14.89 12.75
C THR A 1098 36.04 16.17 11.97
N ARG A 1099 35.78 16.18 10.64
CA ARG A 1099 35.96 17.38 9.82
C ARG A 1099 35.06 18.52 10.31
N PHE A 1100 33.81 18.22 10.68
CA PHE A 1100 32.88 19.24 11.17
C PHE A 1100 33.35 19.86 12.48
N THR A 1101 33.81 19.06 13.45
CA THR A 1101 34.28 19.56 14.76
C THR A 1101 35.58 20.34 14.66
N THR A 1102 36.44 20.07 13.68
CA THR A 1102 37.71 20.78 13.49
C THR A 1102 37.64 21.94 12.48
N THR A 1103 36.46 22.24 11.94
CA THR A 1103 36.29 23.37 11.01
C THR A 1103 36.20 24.69 11.79
N GLN A 1104 36.97 25.70 11.37
CA GLN A 1104 37.00 27.02 12.03
C GLN A 1104 35.60 27.61 12.16
N GLY A 1105 35.21 27.99 13.38
CA GLY A 1105 33.94 28.66 13.67
C GLY A 1105 32.76 27.74 14.01
N ASN A 1106 32.99 26.43 14.19
CA ASN A 1106 31.94 25.45 14.51
C ASN A 1106 31.86 25.05 16.01
N ASP A 1107 32.63 25.67 16.91
CA ASP A 1107 32.75 25.24 18.32
C ASP A 1107 31.41 25.27 19.08
N GLU A 1108 30.63 26.34 18.90
CA GLU A 1108 29.34 26.54 19.59
C GLU A 1108 28.29 25.51 19.15
N VAL A 1109 28.16 25.27 17.83
CA VAL A 1109 27.21 24.29 17.29
C VAL A 1109 27.65 22.86 17.61
N THR A 1110 28.95 22.59 17.63
CA THR A 1110 29.54 21.30 18.03
C THR A 1110 29.12 20.94 19.45
N THR A 1111 29.19 21.90 20.37
CA THR A 1111 28.76 21.73 21.77
C THR A 1111 27.24 21.58 21.86
N ARG A 1112 26.49 22.46 21.20
CA ARG A 1112 25.01 22.47 21.27
C ARG A 1112 24.37 21.17 20.79
N LEU A 1113 24.94 20.52 19.76
CA LEU A 1113 24.39 19.30 19.15
C LEU A 1113 25.03 18.00 19.68
N ASP A 1114 25.95 18.11 20.64
CA ASP A 1114 26.76 17.00 21.17
C ASP A 1114 27.44 16.17 20.06
N ILE A 1115 28.14 16.86 19.14
CA ILE A 1115 28.77 16.19 18.00
C ILE A 1115 29.93 15.28 18.44
N GLU A 1116 30.64 15.60 19.53
CA GLU A 1116 31.68 14.72 20.07
C GLU A 1116 31.11 13.43 20.69
N GLY A 1117 29.94 13.50 21.34
CA GLY A 1117 29.18 12.32 21.76
C GLY A 1117 28.83 11.42 20.57
N ARG A 1118 28.32 12.01 19.48
CA ARG A 1118 28.02 11.28 18.23
C ARG A 1118 29.28 10.69 17.59
N LEU A 1119 30.41 11.39 17.61
CA LEU A 1119 31.69 10.88 17.11
C LEU A 1119 32.17 9.68 17.94
N SER A 1120 31.98 9.72 19.26
CA SER A 1120 32.28 8.61 20.15
C SER A 1120 31.39 7.40 19.86
N ALA A 1121 30.08 7.62 19.65
CA ALA A 1121 29.14 6.57 19.24
C ALA A 1121 29.50 5.97 17.86
N ALA A 1122 29.90 6.80 16.89
CA ALA A 1122 30.33 6.35 15.57
C ALA A 1122 31.60 5.47 15.62
N ARG A 1123 32.54 5.78 16.52
CA ARG A 1123 33.73 4.92 16.76
C ARG A 1123 33.35 3.58 17.37
N ALA A 1124 32.49 3.58 18.39
CA ALA A 1124 31.98 2.34 18.98
C ALA A 1124 31.17 1.50 17.98
N TRP A 1125 30.44 2.14 17.07
CA TRP A 1125 29.73 1.46 16.00
C TRP A 1125 30.68 0.79 15.00
N LEU A 1126 31.78 1.45 14.61
CA LEU A 1126 32.82 0.86 13.75
C LEU A 1126 33.39 -0.43 14.37
N ASP A 1127 33.72 -0.41 15.67
CA ASP A 1127 34.22 -1.58 16.38
C ASP A 1127 33.17 -2.71 16.42
N ARG A 1128 31.89 -2.36 16.60
CA ARG A 1128 30.79 -3.32 16.59
C ARG A 1128 30.64 -3.99 15.23
N VAL A 1129 30.60 -3.23 14.13
CA VAL A 1129 30.40 -3.80 12.79
C VAL A 1129 31.59 -4.65 12.34
N ALA A 1130 32.80 -4.36 12.82
CA ALA A 1130 33.98 -5.18 12.60
C ALA A 1130 34.01 -6.48 13.44
N SER A 1131 33.10 -6.62 14.42
CA SER A 1131 33.11 -7.77 15.32
C SER A 1131 32.48 -9.04 14.71
N PRO A 1132 32.94 -10.24 15.09
CA PRO A 1132 32.32 -11.50 14.66
C PRO A 1132 30.85 -11.63 15.09
N ALA A 1133 30.48 -11.05 16.23
CA ALA A 1133 29.11 -11.07 16.73
C ALA A 1133 28.14 -10.33 15.81
N TYR A 1134 28.59 -9.25 15.18
CA TYR A 1134 27.78 -8.52 14.20
C TYR A 1134 27.57 -9.33 12.92
N ARG A 1135 28.63 -9.94 12.38
CA ARG A 1135 28.51 -10.86 11.23
C ARG A 1135 27.53 -12.00 11.51
N ALA A 1136 27.63 -12.62 12.69
CA ALA A 1136 26.73 -13.70 13.09
C ALA A 1136 25.27 -13.23 13.20
N HIS A 1137 25.04 -12.02 13.71
CA HIS A 1137 23.72 -11.40 13.80
C HIS A 1137 23.07 -11.14 12.44
N LEU A 1138 23.86 -11.02 11.36
CA LEU A 1138 23.36 -10.84 10.00
C LEU A 1138 22.95 -12.17 9.32
N VAL A 1139 23.31 -13.33 9.88
CA VAL A 1139 22.90 -14.62 9.32
C VAL A 1139 21.39 -14.79 9.48
N GLY A 1140 20.68 -15.03 8.38
CA GLY A 1140 19.22 -15.00 8.29
C GLY A 1140 18.65 -13.69 7.74
N THR A 1141 19.48 -12.68 7.43
CA THR A 1141 19.09 -11.46 6.70
C THR A 1141 19.35 -11.59 5.19
N LEU A 1142 19.04 -10.54 4.40
CA LEU A 1142 19.23 -10.54 2.94
C LEU A 1142 20.69 -10.30 2.48
N GLY A 1143 21.57 -9.85 3.39
CA GLY A 1143 22.92 -9.40 3.06
C GLY A 1143 22.94 -8.29 2.00
N LEU A 1144 24.04 -8.17 1.26
CA LEU A 1144 24.23 -7.20 0.18
C LEU A 1144 24.71 -7.89 -1.09
N GLN A 1145 24.42 -7.32 -2.26
CA GLN A 1145 25.03 -7.77 -3.52
C GLN A 1145 26.55 -7.53 -3.47
N PRO A 1146 27.41 -8.55 -3.63
CA PRO A 1146 28.86 -8.40 -3.41
C PRO A 1146 29.53 -7.30 -4.23
N ALA A 1147 29.15 -7.16 -5.51
CA ALA A 1147 29.70 -6.11 -6.39
C ALA A 1147 29.43 -4.68 -5.88
N LEU A 1148 28.41 -4.46 -5.04
CA LEU A 1148 28.09 -3.15 -4.49
C LEU A 1148 28.94 -2.80 -3.25
N ALA A 1149 29.61 -3.78 -2.65
CA ALA A 1149 30.51 -3.53 -1.52
C ALA A 1149 31.83 -2.88 -1.95
N GLU A 1150 32.18 -2.90 -3.25
CA GLU A 1150 33.40 -2.27 -3.77
C GLU A 1150 33.34 -0.74 -3.69
N GLY A 1151 32.15 -0.15 -3.79
CA GLY A 1151 31.94 1.29 -3.74
C GLY A 1151 32.45 1.95 -2.47
N ALA A 1152 32.96 3.17 -2.61
CA ALA A 1152 33.35 4.03 -1.50
C ALA A 1152 32.36 5.20 -1.38
N PRO A 1153 31.88 5.54 -0.17
CA PRO A 1153 31.05 6.72 0.02
C PRO A 1153 31.76 7.98 -0.47
N ILE A 1154 31.01 8.91 -1.07
CA ILE A 1154 31.57 10.20 -1.52
C ILE A 1154 32.13 10.98 -0.33
N ASP A 1155 33.41 11.32 -0.40
CA ASP A 1155 34.06 12.22 0.55
C ASP A 1155 34.12 13.64 -0.01
N VAL A 1156 33.30 14.52 0.55
CA VAL A 1156 33.28 15.96 0.24
C VAL A 1156 34.26 16.70 1.14
N ALA A 1157 35.55 16.56 0.84
CA ALA A 1157 36.63 17.32 1.48
C ALA A 1157 36.61 18.80 1.08
#